data_AF-A0A831U0H9-F1
#
_entry.id   AF-A0A831U0H9-F1
#
_cell.length_a   1.000
_cell.length_b   1.000
_cell.length_c   1.000
_cell.angle_alpha   90.00
_cell.angle_beta   90.00
_cell.angle_gamma   90.00
#
_symmetry.space_group_name_H-M   'P 1'
#
loop_
_entity.id
_entity.type
_entity.pdbx_description
1 polymer ?
#
loop_
_entity_poly.entity_id
_entity_poly.type
_entity_poly.pdbx_seq_one_letter_code
_entity_poly.pdbx_strand_id
1 'polypeptide(L)'
;MKNSRLVMTLIVVLLLPVVGWGETHPSSVAFYYGKQHPVNELRAFDIVVIDPDSGLAPSEYGRGQSELFAYVSVGEADPARSYTKHMPDSWMIGVNPSWKSKIVDVSSDEWRQFFLEQVIEPLWQAGYRGFFLDTLDSYMLAAPTNVHPRMEAGLAEAVRAIRQRHPEARLILNRGFEIFDRVKDLVLAVAVESLFQNFNPANGKYGTVAPEARSWLTSRLTDIRRAGVPVIVIDYVDPGNRSLMRETADKIRALGFIPWVTDKDLAGLGIGSVEVMPRTILGLYDGGEGAGGDLYFTNLQRYVVMPLNYLGYTVEMHDLREPLPTGVLAGRYAGAVIWPYSTSSGEKQGLKQWVLNCVEQGLPLVFLERFGIALDSDLQSALGLAMEPFTHLAPPARVTAMDDMVGFEQKPLPRIDAYLPVRAKTGRVLLQLATANGVTSDAVAITPWGGYVSGPYVVTQLMESQAAWVIDPFRFFSEALKLPLMPVPDTTTENGVRLLLAHVDGDGFASQAEWPGGKLAAEELQSHILERYRIPTSISLITSLLAPDGLYPQKSARHEEIARNILALPWVEGASHSFSHPFRWKPDQEDTGFEAEIWHALNVPGYTFNLDAEIRGSTKYLNERLMPPGKKARLFFWTGNCLPTEDSLRLTYENGLLNINGGSTIITNSNRSLTAVAPLGISRGKWFQVFAPNQNENVYTNLWSRNFFGYRRIVETFSLTESPRRLKPVNIYYHFYSASKEASLAALRHAYDWAMSQRLHAIFTSEYIEKVLDFNRTVIARNGDEWLVRNGGSLRQLRIPASAGFPSMEDDSNIAGYSNLGNNRYLHMGPGGEARVRLTAAQPSGVSLESAAARLTDFSRSGNNVRLALTGHTPFTVHLAGTSGCTLNTGGPPLHSVENDIKVTLSEGSHVLAVTCK
;
A
#
# COMPACT_ATOMS: atom_id res chain seq x y z
N MET A 1 -30.90 -75.29 -8.71
CA MET A 1 -31.27 -74.01 -9.35
C MET A 1 -31.49 -72.93 -8.29
N LYS A 2 -30.45 -72.15 -7.96
CA LYS A 2 -30.56 -70.83 -7.31
C LYS A 2 -29.34 -70.04 -7.79
N ASN A 3 -29.60 -69.09 -8.69
CA ASN A 3 -28.56 -68.39 -9.45
C ASN A 3 -27.93 -67.26 -8.64
N SER A 4 -26.61 -67.27 -8.66
CA SER A 4 -25.66 -66.31 -8.12
C SER A 4 -25.70 -64.98 -8.89
N ARG A 5 -25.64 -63.85 -8.17
CA ARG A 5 -25.09 -62.59 -8.69
C ARG A 5 -24.02 -62.10 -7.71
N LEU A 6 -22.80 -62.09 -8.24
CA LEU A 6 -21.56 -61.62 -7.62
C LEU A 6 -21.62 -60.09 -7.49
N VAL A 7 -21.46 -59.57 -6.27
CA VAL A 7 -21.20 -58.15 -6.02
C VAL A 7 -19.70 -57.99 -5.85
N MET A 8 -19.08 -57.28 -6.79
CA MET A 8 -17.65 -56.98 -6.79
C MET A 8 -17.47 -55.57 -6.23
N THR A 9 -17.08 -55.48 -4.95
CA THR A 9 -16.77 -54.23 -4.27
C THR A 9 -15.36 -53.79 -4.66
N LEU A 10 -15.26 -52.70 -5.42
CA LEU A 10 -14.00 -52.06 -5.80
C LEU A 10 -13.52 -51.16 -4.63
N ILE A 11 -12.47 -51.58 -3.92
CA ILE A 11 -11.79 -50.76 -2.90
C ILE A 11 -10.87 -49.78 -3.66
N VAL A 12 -11.27 -48.51 -3.69
CA VAL A 12 -10.40 -47.40 -4.13
C VAL A 12 -9.55 -46.99 -2.93
N VAL A 13 -8.27 -47.36 -2.96
CA VAL A 13 -7.25 -46.85 -2.03
C VAL A 13 -6.89 -45.44 -2.50
N LEU A 14 -7.46 -44.43 -1.84
CA LEU A 14 -7.02 -43.04 -1.92
C LEU A 14 -5.63 -42.91 -1.25
N LEU A 15 -4.57 -43.00 -2.04
CA LEU A 15 -3.24 -42.50 -1.66
C LEU A 15 -3.29 -40.98 -1.71
N LEU A 16 -3.74 -40.35 -0.62
CA LEU A 16 -3.48 -38.94 -0.36
C LEU A 16 -1.95 -38.78 -0.23
N PRO A 17 -1.31 -37.87 -0.99
CA PRO A 17 0.07 -37.54 -0.69
C PRO A 17 0.07 -36.85 0.68
N VAL A 18 0.69 -37.49 1.66
CA VAL A 18 1.12 -36.81 2.88
C VAL A 18 2.16 -35.80 2.43
N VAL A 19 1.73 -34.57 2.17
CA VAL A 19 2.64 -33.44 2.10
C VAL A 19 3.21 -33.34 3.51
N GLY A 20 4.44 -33.80 3.70
CA GLY A 20 5.17 -33.49 4.92
C GLY A 20 5.35 -31.97 4.95
N TRP A 21 4.68 -31.31 5.88
CA TRP A 21 4.98 -29.91 6.20
C TRP A 21 6.34 -29.93 6.90
N GLY A 22 7.43 -29.86 6.13
CA GLY A 22 8.71 -29.49 6.70
C GLY A 22 8.57 -28.07 7.23
N GLU A 23 8.81 -27.85 8.52
CA GLU A 23 8.87 -26.50 9.07
C GLU A 23 9.97 -25.72 8.34
N THR A 24 9.59 -24.72 7.55
CA THR A 24 10.54 -23.82 6.91
C THR A 24 11.14 -22.92 7.98
N HIS A 25 12.46 -22.98 8.15
CA HIS A 25 13.18 -22.09 9.05
C HIS A 25 13.01 -20.62 8.60
N PRO A 26 12.82 -19.67 9.54
CA PRO A 26 12.73 -18.27 9.19
C PRO A 26 14.04 -17.77 8.57
N SER A 27 13.94 -16.97 7.52
CA SER A 27 15.09 -16.30 6.91
C SER A 27 15.24 -14.84 7.39
N SER A 28 14.14 -14.26 7.89
CA SER A 28 14.07 -12.90 8.39
C SER A 28 13.10 -12.77 9.58
N VAL A 29 13.42 -11.86 10.50
CA VAL A 29 12.61 -11.58 11.70
C VAL A 29 12.58 -10.09 12.00
N ALA A 30 11.49 -9.62 12.58
CA ALA A 30 11.38 -8.32 13.22
C ALA A 30 10.81 -8.46 14.64
N PHE A 31 11.26 -7.60 15.56
CA PHE A 31 10.68 -7.42 16.89
C PHE A 31 10.15 -6.00 17.00
N TYR A 32 8.87 -5.85 17.32
CA TYR A 32 8.21 -4.55 17.39
C TYR A 32 7.20 -4.46 18.55
N TYR A 33 7.55 -3.74 19.61
CA TYR A 33 6.74 -3.55 20.82
C TYR A 33 6.12 -2.14 20.93
N GLY A 34 6.35 -1.29 19.93
CA GLY A 34 5.68 0.00 19.82
C GLY A 34 4.16 -0.13 19.61
N LYS A 35 3.40 0.89 20.04
CA LYS A 35 1.93 0.91 19.95
C LYS A 35 1.38 1.30 18.57
N GLN A 36 2.20 1.88 17.70
CA GLN A 36 1.79 2.33 16.37
C GLN A 36 2.42 1.43 15.31
N HIS A 37 1.78 0.30 15.02
CA HIS A 37 2.37 -0.73 14.16
C HIS A 37 2.41 -0.31 12.69
N PRO A 38 3.58 -0.32 12.03
CA PRO A 38 3.68 -0.17 10.59
C PRO A 38 3.34 -1.53 9.93
N VAL A 39 2.05 -1.91 9.96
CA VAL A 39 1.56 -3.26 9.62
C VAL A 39 2.02 -3.71 8.24
N ASN A 40 2.03 -2.82 7.25
CA ASN A 40 2.48 -3.16 5.91
C ASN A 40 3.98 -3.47 5.93
N GLU A 41 4.82 -2.57 6.44
CA GLU A 41 6.27 -2.72 6.52
C GLU A 41 6.70 -3.99 7.27
N LEU A 42 5.99 -4.34 8.35
CA LEU A 42 6.25 -5.57 9.11
C LEU A 42 6.06 -6.84 8.25
N ARG A 43 5.25 -6.82 7.18
CA ARG A 43 5.09 -7.99 6.29
C ARG A 43 6.31 -8.28 5.41
N ALA A 44 7.34 -7.42 5.43
CA ALA A 44 8.62 -7.73 4.80
C ALA A 44 9.36 -8.92 5.45
N PHE A 45 9.05 -9.25 6.70
CA PHE A 45 9.73 -10.28 7.48
C PHE A 45 8.92 -11.56 7.51
N ASP A 46 9.56 -12.72 7.57
CA ASP A 46 8.86 -14.01 7.67
C ASP A 46 8.18 -14.16 9.03
N ILE A 47 8.84 -13.67 10.09
CA ILE A 47 8.34 -13.67 11.46
C ILE A 47 8.37 -12.25 12.02
N VAL A 48 7.30 -11.86 12.70
CA VAL A 48 7.22 -10.60 13.44
C VAL A 48 6.79 -10.90 14.87
N VAL A 49 7.69 -10.65 15.82
CA VAL A 49 7.41 -10.77 17.25
C VAL A 49 6.87 -9.45 17.76
N ILE A 50 5.67 -9.48 18.35
CA ILE A 50 5.03 -8.32 18.94
C ILE A 50 4.66 -8.55 20.40
N ASP A 51 4.55 -7.46 21.15
CA ASP A 51 3.88 -7.49 22.43
C ASP A 51 2.36 -7.59 22.18
N PRO A 52 1.66 -8.65 22.63
CA PRO A 52 0.23 -8.76 22.40
C PRO A 52 -0.59 -7.62 23.03
N ASP A 53 -0.08 -6.97 24.10
CA ASP A 53 -0.73 -5.82 24.73
C ASP A 53 -0.50 -4.50 23.97
N SER A 54 0.33 -4.51 22.91
CA SER A 54 0.54 -3.34 22.05
C SER A 54 -0.67 -3.04 21.14
N GLY A 55 -1.55 -4.02 20.91
CA GLY A 55 -2.86 -3.84 20.25
C GLY A 55 -3.01 -4.43 18.86
N LEU A 56 -1.97 -5.05 18.28
CA LEU A 56 -2.07 -5.73 16.97
C LEU A 56 -2.40 -7.22 17.17
N ALA A 57 -3.44 -7.72 16.51
CA ALA A 57 -3.85 -9.12 16.57
C ALA A 57 -3.68 -9.85 15.23
N PRO A 58 -3.53 -11.20 15.21
CA PRO A 58 -3.43 -11.99 13.99
C PRO A 58 -4.61 -11.80 13.02
N SER A 59 -5.83 -11.55 13.52
CA SER A 59 -7.00 -11.26 12.69
C SER A 59 -6.85 -9.97 11.88
N GLU A 60 -6.19 -8.96 12.44
CA GLU A 60 -5.95 -7.67 11.78
C GLU A 60 -4.73 -7.72 10.86
N TYR A 61 -3.71 -8.47 11.27
CA TYR A 61 -2.50 -8.69 10.49
C TYR A 61 -2.76 -9.55 9.24
N GLY A 62 -3.74 -10.44 9.31
CA GLY A 62 -4.12 -11.32 8.21
C GLY A 62 -3.16 -12.51 8.04
N ARG A 63 -3.46 -13.36 7.06
CA ARG A 63 -2.61 -14.49 6.66
C ARG A 63 -1.79 -14.11 5.44
N GLY A 64 -0.57 -14.64 5.31
CA GLY A 64 0.29 -14.38 4.17
C GLY A 64 1.68 -14.98 4.35
N GLN A 65 2.68 -14.36 3.71
CA GLN A 65 4.09 -14.75 3.78
C GLN A 65 4.77 -14.36 5.11
N SER A 66 4.05 -13.66 5.99
CA SER A 66 4.55 -13.15 7.26
C SER A 66 3.62 -13.58 8.39
N GLU A 67 4.20 -14.01 9.51
CA GLU A 67 3.48 -14.53 10.68
C GLU A 67 3.75 -13.72 11.94
N LEU A 68 2.70 -13.46 12.72
CA LEU A 68 2.83 -12.84 14.04
C LEU A 68 3.15 -13.87 15.13
N PHE A 69 4.12 -13.53 15.96
CA PHE A 69 4.50 -14.23 17.17
C PHE A 69 4.20 -13.35 18.38
N ALA A 70 3.64 -13.93 19.43
CA ALA A 70 3.41 -13.20 20.69
C ALA A 70 4.65 -13.28 21.59
N TYR A 71 5.08 -12.13 22.12
CA TYR A 71 6.00 -12.08 23.24
C TYR A 71 5.36 -12.67 24.51
N VAL A 72 6.09 -13.53 25.20
CA VAL A 72 5.68 -14.15 26.46
C VAL A 72 6.86 -14.23 27.42
N SER A 73 6.79 -13.50 28.54
CA SER A 73 7.74 -13.66 29.65
C SER A 73 7.40 -14.91 30.46
N VAL A 74 8.35 -15.85 30.58
CA VAL A 74 8.15 -17.13 31.28
C VAL A 74 8.63 -17.06 32.73
N GLY A 75 9.85 -16.55 32.95
CA GLY A 75 10.51 -16.52 34.26
C GLY A 75 10.24 -15.26 35.09
N GLU A 76 9.58 -14.26 34.51
CA GLU A 76 9.27 -13.00 35.20
C GLU A 76 7.80 -12.59 35.06
N ALA A 77 7.26 -12.04 36.15
CA ALA A 77 5.94 -11.45 36.22
C ALA A 77 6.05 -9.92 36.19
N ASP A 78 5.66 -9.34 35.05
CA ASP A 78 5.57 -7.89 34.86
C ASP A 78 4.28 -7.35 35.52
N PRO A 79 4.38 -6.38 36.46
CA PRO A 79 3.23 -5.77 37.11
C PRO A 79 2.21 -5.13 36.15
N ALA A 80 2.63 -4.73 34.95
CA ALA A 80 1.75 -4.13 33.95
C ALA A 80 0.81 -5.15 33.29
N ARG A 81 1.11 -6.46 33.35
CA ARG A 81 0.31 -7.50 32.72
C ARG A 81 -0.97 -7.76 33.51
N SER A 82 -2.08 -7.86 32.80
CA SER A 82 -3.41 -8.04 33.40
C SER A 82 -3.52 -9.33 34.23
N TYR A 83 -2.83 -10.40 33.84
CA TYR A 83 -2.81 -11.68 34.54
C TYR A 83 -1.94 -11.68 35.82
N THR A 84 -0.94 -10.80 35.93
CA THR A 84 0.01 -10.79 37.05
C THR A 84 -0.69 -10.55 38.40
N LYS A 85 -1.78 -9.77 38.43
CA LYS A 85 -2.57 -9.53 39.65
C LYS A 85 -3.24 -10.79 40.22
N HIS A 86 -3.33 -11.86 39.43
CA HIS A 86 -3.90 -13.15 39.84
C HIS A 86 -2.83 -14.15 40.30
N MET A 87 -1.54 -13.79 40.21
CA MET A 87 -0.44 -14.65 40.62
C MET A 87 -0.20 -14.53 42.14
N PRO A 88 -0.22 -15.65 42.90
CA PRO A 88 0.14 -15.64 44.31
C PRO A 88 1.58 -15.16 44.54
N ASP A 89 1.81 -14.35 45.57
CA ASP A 89 3.16 -13.91 45.97
C ASP A 89 4.05 -15.10 46.37
N SER A 90 3.47 -16.25 46.75
CA SER A 90 4.22 -17.48 47.05
C SER A 90 4.98 -18.05 45.85
N TRP A 91 4.63 -17.65 44.62
CA TRP A 91 5.38 -18.04 43.42
C TRP A 91 6.58 -17.12 43.14
N MET A 92 6.76 -16.04 43.90
CA MET A 92 7.79 -15.03 43.61
C MET A 92 9.03 -15.31 44.45
N ILE A 93 10.18 -15.49 43.80
CA ILE A 93 11.46 -15.83 44.45
C ILE A 93 12.46 -14.67 44.49
N GLY A 94 12.16 -13.58 43.80
CA GLY A 94 13.03 -12.41 43.76
C GLY A 94 12.46 -11.26 42.93
N VAL A 95 13.27 -10.24 42.71
CA VAL A 95 12.94 -9.06 41.90
C VAL A 95 14.08 -8.78 40.94
N ASN A 96 13.77 -8.46 39.70
CA ASN A 96 14.75 -7.95 38.74
C ASN A 96 14.76 -6.41 38.83
N PRO A 97 15.82 -5.77 39.40
CA PRO A 97 15.83 -4.32 39.61
C PRO A 97 15.91 -3.54 38.30
N SER A 98 16.43 -4.13 37.22
CA SER A 98 16.57 -3.47 35.92
C SER A 98 15.22 -3.27 35.24
N TRP A 99 14.31 -4.25 35.35
CA TRP A 99 13.01 -4.25 34.70
C TRP A 99 11.83 -4.05 35.65
N LYS A 100 12.09 -3.99 36.96
CA LYS A 100 11.09 -3.82 38.03
C LYS A 100 10.00 -4.92 38.02
N SER A 101 10.36 -6.09 37.51
CA SER A 101 9.54 -7.30 37.46
C SER A 101 9.84 -8.22 38.65
N LYS A 102 8.90 -9.12 38.98
CA LYS A 102 9.11 -10.18 39.99
C LYS A 102 9.60 -11.47 39.30
N ILE A 103 10.58 -12.14 39.88
CA ILE A 103 11.12 -13.41 39.35
C ILE A 103 10.30 -14.57 39.91
N VAL A 104 9.89 -15.50 39.05
CA VAL A 104 8.93 -16.57 39.35
C VAL A 104 9.64 -17.90 39.65
N ASP A 105 9.10 -18.70 40.58
CA ASP A 105 9.44 -20.11 40.77
C ASP A 105 8.83 -20.95 39.63
N VAL A 106 9.57 -21.03 38.53
CA VAL A 106 9.23 -21.79 37.34
C VAL A 106 9.17 -23.31 37.57
N SER A 107 9.52 -23.80 38.77
CA SER A 107 9.40 -25.21 39.15
C SER A 107 8.06 -25.59 39.79
N SER A 108 7.18 -24.63 40.06
CA SER A 108 5.83 -24.90 40.59
C SER A 108 4.90 -25.47 39.51
N ASP A 109 4.19 -26.55 39.85
CA ASP A 109 3.19 -27.16 38.98
C ASP A 109 1.94 -26.26 38.85
N GLU A 110 1.56 -25.58 39.93
CA GLU A 110 0.45 -24.62 39.97
C GLU A 110 0.75 -23.40 39.09
N TRP A 111 1.98 -22.88 39.14
CA TRP A 111 2.41 -21.83 38.22
C TRP A 111 2.33 -22.31 36.77
N ARG A 112 2.80 -23.52 36.47
CA ARG A 112 2.81 -24.03 35.09
C ARG A 112 1.40 -24.18 34.52
N GLN A 113 0.46 -24.66 35.33
CA GLN A 113 -0.96 -24.72 34.95
C GLN A 113 -1.52 -23.32 34.69
N PHE A 114 -1.26 -22.36 35.59
CA PHE A 114 -1.66 -20.97 35.40
C PHE A 114 -1.07 -20.37 34.12
N PHE A 115 0.21 -20.57 33.86
CA PHE A 115 0.89 -20.07 32.67
C PHE A 115 0.24 -20.60 31.37
N LEU A 116 -0.07 -21.90 31.32
CA LEU A 116 -0.73 -22.49 30.15
C LEU A 116 -2.16 -21.97 29.97
N GLU A 117 -2.93 -21.82 31.04
CA GLU A 117 -4.35 -21.48 30.98
C GLU A 117 -4.64 -19.99 30.89
N GLN A 118 -3.85 -19.16 31.56
CA GLN A 118 -4.10 -17.72 31.71
C GLN A 118 -3.19 -16.86 30.84
N VAL A 119 -2.10 -17.43 30.29
CA VAL A 119 -1.18 -16.71 29.39
C VAL A 119 -1.21 -17.30 27.98
N ILE A 120 -0.93 -18.59 27.82
CA ILE A 120 -0.82 -19.20 26.48
C ILE A 120 -2.19 -19.41 25.82
N GLU A 121 -3.18 -19.95 26.53
CA GLU A 121 -4.49 -20.24 25.95
C GLU A 121 -5.20 -18.99 25.39
N PRO A 122 -5.26 -17.83 26.09
CA PRO A 122 -5.88 -16.63 25.53
C PRO A 122 -5.21 -16.15 24.24
N LEU A 123 -3.88 -16.22 24.16
CA LEU A 123 -3.13 -15.86 22.95
C LEU A 123 -3.41 -16.83 21.80
N TRP A 124 -3.51 -18.13 22.09
CA TRP A 124 -3.90 -19.14 21.11
C TRP A 124 -5.29 -18.88 20.54
N GLN A 125 -6.25 -18.54 21.41
CA GLN A 125 -7.63 -18.18 21.03
C GLN A 125 -7.69 -16.86 20.25
N ALA A 126 -6.80 -15.91 20.53
CA ALA A 126 -6.63 -14.68 19.74
C ALA A 126 -6.04 -14.94 18.35
N GLY A 127 -5.59 -16.17 18.06
CA GLY A 127 -5.14 -16.62 16.74
C GLY A 127 -3.63 -16.74 16.58
N TYR A 128 -2.84 -16.51 17.63
CA TYR A 128 -1.39 -16.70 17.56
C TYR A 128 -1.05 -18.18 17.41
N ARG A 129 -0.07 -18.48 16.57
CA ARG A 129 0.52 -19.82 16.41
C ARG A 129 2.01 -19.86 16.72
N GLY A 130 2.62 -18.69 16.93
CA GLY A 130 4.02 -18.55 17.33
C GLY A 130 4.16 -17.84 18.67
N PHE A 131 5.11 -18.29 19.49
CA PHE A 131 5.42 -17.70 20.80
C PHE A 131 6.92 -17.46 20.93
N PHE A 132 7.28 -16.25 21.32
CA PHE A 132 8.63 -15.87 21.72
C PHE A 132 8.72 -15.92 23.25
N LEU A 133 9.46 -16.90 23.76
CA LEU A 133 9.56 -17.21 25.19
C LEU A 133 10.79 -16.52 25.78
N ASP A 134 10.55 -15.50 26.59
CA ASP A 134 11.56 -14.67 27.20
C ASP A 134 11.79 -15.03 28.69
N THR A 135 12.84 -14.45 29.29
CA THR A 135 13.19 -14.55 30.71
C THR A 135 13.48 -15.97 31.21
N LEU A 136 13.97 -16.84 30.31
CA LEU A 136 14.29 -18.24 30.59
C LEU A 136 15.51 -18.43 31.51
N ASP A 137 16.29 -17.37 31.77
CA ASP A 137 17.49 -17.36 32.62
C ASP A 137 17.32 -16.52 33.90
N SER A 138 16.17 -15.85 34.10
CA SER A 138 15.96 -14.92 35.23
C SER A 138 16.05 -15.58 36.61
N TYR A 139 15.78 -16.89 36.72
CA TYR A 139 15.94 -17.62 37.98
C TYR A 139 17.37 -17.55 38.52
N MET A 140 18.38 -17.39 37.66
CA MET A 140 19.78 -17.30 38.07
C MET A 140 20.09 -16.05 38.89
N LEU A 141 19.28 -14.98 38.74
CA LEU A 141 19.44 -13.73 39.48
C LEU A 141 18.99 -13.83 40.94
N ALA A 142 18.10 -14.78 41.26
CA ALA A 142 17.45 -14.89 42.57
C ALA A 142 17.67 -16.23 43.28
N ALA A 143 17.72 -17.34 42.53
CA ALA A 143 17.81 -18.68 43.10
C ALA A 143 19.27 -19.07 43.38
N PRO A 144 19.57 -19.69 44.54
CA PRO A 144 20.85 -20.34 44.78
C PRO A 144 21.15 -21.46 43.77
N THR A 145 22.42 -21.67 43.43
CA THR A 145 22.86 -22.62 42.39
C THR A 145 22.38 -24.06 42.62
N ASN A 146 22.20 -24.50 43.86
CA ASN A 146 21.70 -25.84 44.17
C ASN A 146 20.23 -26.06 43.76
N VAL A 147 19.47 -24.99 43.49
CA VAL A 147 18.06 -25.04 43.05
C VAL A 147 17.95 -24.95 41.51
N HIS A 148 19.00 -24.53 40.81
CA HIS A 148 19.00 -24.33 39.36
C HIS A 148 18.50 -25.56 38.56
N PRO A 149 18.95 -26.80 38.84
CA PRO A 149 18.46 -27.98 38.11
C PRO A 149 16.94 -28.18 38.20
N ARG A 150 16.33 -27.79 39.33
CA ARG A 150 14.88 -27.86 39.54
C ARG A 150 14.15 -26.79 38.72
N MET A 151 14.69 -25.58 38.64
CA MET A 151 14.14 -24.50 37.80
C MET A 151 14.22 -24.85 36.32
N GLU A 152 15.39 -25.33 35.87
CA GLU A 152 15.62 -25.81 34.51
C GLU A 152 14.64 -26.94 34.14
N ALA A 153 14.34 -27.83 35.10
CA ALA A 153 13.32 -28.85 34.90
C ALA A 153 11.92 -28.29 34.73
N GLY A 154 11.52 -27.35 35.58
CA GLY A 154 10.24 -26.65 35.45
C GLY A 154 10.07 -25.93 34.11
N LEU A 155 11.10 -25.20 33.67
CA LEU A 155 11.11 -24.51 32.37
C LEU A 155 10.99 -25.48 31.19
N ALA A 156 11.77 -26.55 31.17
CA ALA A 156 11.70 -27.54 30.10
C ALA A 156 10.31 -28.22 30.04
N GLU A 157 9.69 -28.49 31.19
CA GLU A 157 8.32 -29.01 31.23
C GLU A 157 7.28 -27.98 30.78
N ALA A 158 7.45 -26.69 31.09
CA ALA A 158 6.58 -25.63 30.57
C ALA A 158 6.62 -25.57 29.04
N VAL A 159 7.82 -25.58 28.43
CA VAL A 159 8.00 -25.60 26.97
C VAL A 159 7.35 -26.84 26.34
N ARG A 160 7.54 -28.02 26.93
CA ARG A 160 6.91 -29.27 26.47
C ARG A 160 5.39 -29.21 26.57
N ALA A 161 4.87 -28.66 27.67
CA ALA A 161 3.44 -28.58 27.90
C ALA A 161 2.74 -27.66 26.90
N ILE A 162 3.39 -26.58 26.44
CA ILE A 162 2.86 -25.75 25.34
C ILE A 162 2.67 -26.61 24.09
N ARG A 163 3.70 -27.35 23.65
CA ARG A 163 3.65 -28.20 22.45
C ARG A 163 2.70 -29.38 22.59
N GLN A 164 2.57 -29.96 23.78
CA GLN A 164 1.61 -31.03 24.05
C GLN A 164 0.17 -30.54 23.95
N ARG A 165 -0.11 -29.34 24.48
CA ARG A 165 -1.44 -28.73 24.41
C ARG A 165 -1.77 -28.22 23.01
N HIS A 166 -0.76 -27.64 22.34
CA HIS A 166 -0.87 -27.03 21.01
C HIS A 166 0.23 -27.55 20.08
N PRO A 167 0.02 -28.69 19.38
CA PRO A 167 1.02 -29.31 18.52
C PRO A 167 1.46 -28.51 17.29
N GLU A 168 0.75 -27.44 16.94
CA GLU A 168 1.13 -26.51 15.86
C GLU A 168 1.88 -25.27 16.39
N ALA A 169 2.08 -25.14 17.71
CA ALA A 169 2.74 -23.98 18.30
C ALA A 169 4.23 -23.92 17.94
N ARG A 170 4.67 -22.82 17.33
CA ARG A 170 6.06 -22.58 16.95
C ARG A 170 6.75 -21.76 18.03
N LEU A 171 7.87 -22.23 18.56
CA LEU A 171 8.51 -21.64 19.74
C LEU A 171 9.87 -21.04 19.41
N ILE A 172 10.08 -19.77 19.77
CA ILE A 172 11.40 -19.12 19.75
C ILE A 172 11.81 -18.92 21.20
N LEU A 173 12.98 -19.41 21.60
CA LEU A 173 13.51 -19.18 22.95
C LEU A 173 14.43 -17.96 22.96
N ASN A 174 14.27 -17.03 23.89
CA ASN A 174 15.32 -16.06 24.18
C ASN A 174 16.33 -16.72 25.12
N ARG A 175 17.56 -16.96 24.64
CA ARG A 175 18.60 -17.74 25.34
C ARG A 175 18.13 -19.15 25.69
N GLY A 176 17.88 -19.43 26.98
CA GLY A 176 17.48 -20.76 27.46
C GLY A 176 18.52 -21.85 27.23
N PHE A 177 19.81 -21.52 27.26
CA PHE A 177 20.90 -22.45 26.91
C PHE A 177 20.93 -23.69 27.82
N GLU A 178 20.56 -23.53 29.07
CA GLU A 178 20.58 -24.56 30.12
C GLU A 178 19.51 -25.63 29.89
N ILE A 179 18.42 -25.28 29.21
CA ILE A 179 17.34 -26.22 28.88
C ILE A 179 17.38 -26.69 27.42
N PHE A 180 18.20 -26.07 26.56
CA PHE A 180 18.18 -26.27 25.12
C PHE A 180 18.24 -27.74 24.70
N ASP A 181 19.19 -28.51 25.23
CA ASP A 181 19.34 -29.94 24.87
C ASP A 181 18.10 -30.78 25.21
N ARG A 182 17.27 -30.33 26.15
CA ARG A 182 16.04 -31.02 26.58
C ARG A 182 14.83 -30.67 25.71
N VAL A 183 14.89 -29.58 24.94
CA VAL A 183 13.74 -29.03 24.21
C VAL A 183 14.05 -28.69 22.74
N LYS A 184 15.28 -28.91 22.25
CA LYS A 184 15.70 -28.53 20.89
C LYS A 184 14.82 -29.06 19.76
N ASP A 185 14.20 -30.23 19.94
CA ASP A 185 13.29 -30.84 18.95
C ASP A 185 11.90 -30.16 18.91
N LEU A 186 11.67 -29.17 19.78
CA LEU A 186 10.40 -28.46 19.96
C LEU A 186 10.49 -26.96 19.59
N VAL A 187 11.69 -26.47 19.25
CA VAL A 187 11.96 -25.05 19.07
C VAL A 187 12.29 -24.74 17.62
N LEU A 188 11.69 -23.66 17.12
CA LEU A 188 11.90 -23.16 15.77
C LEU A 188 13.22 -22.41 15.64
N ALA A 189 13.60 -21.64 16.66
CA ALA A 189 14.82 -20.84 16.70
C ALA A 189 15.20 -20.48 18.15
N VAL A 190 16.44 -20.02 18.33
CA VAL A 190 16.91 -19.40 19.58
C VAL A 190 17.36 -17.97 19.30
N ALA A 191 16.83 -17.01 20.04
CA ALA A 191 17.25 -15.62 20.02
C ALA A 191 18.26 -15.31 21.13
N VAL A 192 18.98 -14.20 20.98
CA VAL A 192 19.89 -13.70 22.01
C VAL A 192 20.04 -12.19 21.95
N GLU A 193 20.19 -11.59 23.14
CA GLU A 193 20.50 -10.17 23.35
C GLU A 193 21.75 -10.07 24.25
N SER A 194 22.87 -9.48 23.84
CA SER A 194 23.24 -8.98 22.50
C SER A 194 24.66 -9.46 22.15
N LEU A 195 25.03 -9.43 20.86
CA LEU A 195 26.30 -10.00 20.38
C LEU A 195 27.39 -8.96 20.09
N PHE A 196 27.07 -7.85 19.42
CA PHE A 196 28.04 -6.81 19.08
C PHE A 196 27.72 -5.46 19.71
N GLN A 197 26.46 -5.03 19.64
CA GLN A 197 25.97 -3.76 20.17
C GLN A 197 24.89 -4.02 21.22
N ASN A 198 24.98 -3.35 22.35
CA ASN A 198 24.08 -3.53 23.48
C ASN A 198 23.49 -2.19 23.96
N PHE A 199 22.51 -2.31 24.85
CA PHE A 199 21.99 -1.21 25.63
C PHE A 199 22.14 -1.56 27.12
N ASN A 200 22.69 -0.63 27.90
CA ASN A 200 22.82 -0.80 29.34
C ASN A 200 21.67 -0.07 30.07
N PRO A 201 20.69 -0.79 30.63
CA PRO A 201 19.54 -0.17 31.28
C PRO A 201 19.91 0.56 32.58
N ALA A 202 21.04 0.23 33.22
CA ALA A 202 21.45 0.86 34.48
C ALA A 202 21.93 2.31 34.29
N ASN A 203 22.52 2.63 33.13
CA ASN A 203 23.01 3.98 32.83
C ASN A 203 22.36 4.64 31.60
N GLY A 204 21.48 3.91 30.90
CA GLY A 204 20.72 4.41 29.77
C GLY A 204 21.55 4.62 28.49
N LYS A 205 22.66 3.89 28.31
CA LYS A 205 23.57 4.11 27.17
C LYS A 205 23.66 2.90 26.23
N TYR A 206 23.70 3.19 24.94
CA TYR A 206 24.14 2.25 23.91
C TYR A 206 25.66 2.04 23.99
N GLY A 207 26.11 0.83 23.67
CA GLY A 207 27.53 0.48 23.75
C GLY A 207 27.86 -0.81 23.00
N THR A 208 29.11 -1.24 23.13
CA THR A 208 29.59 -2.50 22.53
C THR A 208 29.64 -3.62 23.55
N VAL A 209 29.43 -4.84 23.08
CA VAL A 209 29.58 -6.07 23.88
C VAL A 209 31.07 -6.36 24.07
N ALA A 210 31.47 -6.67 25.32
CA ALA A 210 32.86 -6.98 25.65
C ALA A 210 33.39 -8.19 24.85
N PRO A 211 34.65 -8.19 24.40
CA PRO A 211 35.21 -9.25 23.56
C PRO A 211 35.09 -10.66 24.15
N GLU A 212 35.27 -10.81 25.47
CA GLU A 212 35.21 -12.08 26.18
C GLU A 212 33.78 -12.63 26.19
N ALA A 213 32.81 -11.78 26.54
CA ALA A 213 31.38 -12.12 26.54
C ALA A 213 30.91 -12.49 25.13
N ARG A 214 31.31 -11.71 24.12
CA ARG A 214 31.02 -11.99 22.71
C ARG A 214 31.60 -13.33 22.26
N SER A 215 32.83 -13.65 22.66
CA SER A 215 33.49 -14.91 22.28
C SER A 215 32.79 -16.12 22.90
N TRP A 216 32.45 -16.02 24.19
CA TRP A 216 31.66 -17.05 24.88
C TRP A 216 30.30 -17.26 24.20
N LEU A 217 29.58 -16.17 23.92
CA LEU A 217 28.27 -16.23 23.30
C LEU A 217 28.34 -16.82 21.89
N THR A 218 29.27 -16.36 21.06
CA THR A 218 29.47 -16.87 19.70
C THR A 218 29.69 -18.39 19.70
N SER A 219 30.45 -18.93 20.67
CA SER A 219 30.63 -20.37 20.81
C SER A 219 29.31 -21.09 21.07
N ARG A 220 28.50 -20.61 22.02
CA ARG A 220 27.18 -21.19 22.34
C ARG A 220 26.22 -21.16 21.17
N LEU A 221 26.14 -20.02 20.49
CA LEU A 221 25.28 -19.85 19.31
C LEU A 221 25.70 -20.76 18.15
N THR A 222 27.02 -20.98 17.99
CA THR A 222 27.54 -21.91 16.98
C THR A 222 27.13 -23.35 17.29
N ASP A 223 27.13 -23.76 18.56
CA ASP A 223 26.70 -25.11 18.97
C ASP A 223 25.20 -25.33 18.73
N ILE A 224 24.36 -24.32 19.01
CA ILE A 224 22.92 -24.34 18.68
C ILE A 224 22.71 -24.49 17.17
N ARG A 225 23.43 -23.71 16.36
CA ARG A 225 23.32 -23.79 14.90
C ARG A 225 23.76 -25.16 14.37
N ARG A 226 24.81 -25.75 14.96
CA ARG A 226 25.27 -27.12 14.61
C ARG A 226 24.22 -28.18 14.95
N ALA A 227 23.35 -27.93 15.91
CA ALA A 227 22.21 -28.80 16.22
C ALA A 227 21.03 -28.63 15.23
N GLY A 228 21.16 -27.78 14.21
CA GLY A 228 20.13 -27.54 13.19
C GLY A 228 19.10 -26.49 13.56
N VAL A 229 19.28 -25.78 14.68
CA VAL A 229 18.35 -24.74 15.13
C VAL A 229 18.86 -23.35 14.70
N PRO A 230 18.09 -22.56 13.95
CA PRO A 230 18.43 -21.18 13.61
C PRO A 230 18.67 -20.31 14.83
N VAL A 231 19.61 -19.37 14.70
CA VAL A 231 19.93 -18.38 15.73
C VAL A 231 19.55 -16.99 15.26
N ILE A 232 18.79 -16.27 16.10
CA ILE A 232 18.43 -14.87 15.95
C ILE A 232 19.32 -14.05 16.89
N VAL A 233 19.87 -12.93 16.42
CA VAL A 233 20.65 -12.01 17.26
C VAL A 233 19.98 -10.65 17.25
N ILE A 234 19.62 -10.18 18.44
CA ILE A 234 18.98 -8.90 18.68
C ILE A 234 20.01 -7.95 19.30
N ASP A 235 20.39 -6.93 18.54
CA ASP A 235 21.40 -5.94 18.92
C ASP A 235 20.79 -4.54 18.98
N TYR A 236 21.30 -3.71 19.89
CA TYR A 236 20.72 -2.42 20.19
C TYR A 236 21.63 -1.27 19.75
N VAL A 237 21.09 -0.40 18.88
CA VAL A 237 21.79 0.77 18.35
C VAL A 237 20.85 1.98 18.41
N ASP A 238 21.43 3.15 18.64
CA ASP A 238 20.69 4.41 18.59
C ASP A 238 19.98 4.59 17.22
N PRO A 239 18.68 4.92 17.20
CA PRO A 239 17.92 5.17 15.96
C PRO A 239 18.58 6.14 14.98
N GLY A 240 19.31 7.15 15.49
CA GLY A 240 20.03 8.14 14.67
C GLY A 240 21.23 7.56 13.92
N ASN A 241 21.67 6.34 14.22
CA ASN A 241 22.83 5.70 13.60
C ASN A 241 22.48 4.43 12.79
N ARG A 242 21.63 4.60 11.78
CA ARG A 242 21.25 3.51 10.85
C ARG A 242 22.45 2.90 10.10
N SER A 243 23.54 3.64 9.91
CA SER A 243 24.76 3.08 9.30
C SER A 243 25.38 2.00 10.18
N LEU A 244 25.49 2.26 11.49
CA LEU A 244 25.97 1.27 12.45
C LEU A 244 25.01 0.09 12.61
N MET A 245 23.70 0.33 12.52
CA MET A 245 22.71 -0.76 12.49
C MET A 245 22.99 -1.72 11.33
N ARG A 246 23.23 -1.19 10.12
CA ARG A 246 23.50 -1.99 8.93
C ARG A 246 24.82 -2.76 9.04
N GLU A 247 25.89 -2.09 9.47
CA GLU A 247 27.19 -2.73 9.70
C GLU A 247 27.07 -3.88 10.74
N THR A 248 26.29 -3.67 11.79
CA THR A 248 26.05 -4.67 12.83
C THR A 248 25.25 -5.86 12.29
N ALA A 249 24.18 -5.60 11.53
CA ALA A 249 23.39 -6.64 10.87
C ALA A 249 24.25 -7.47 9.90
N ASP A 250 25.13 -6.83 9.14
CA ASP A 250 26.05 -7.51 8.22
C ASP A 250 27.05 -8.41 8.96
N LYS A 251 27.61 -7.95 10.09
CA LYS A 251 28.51 -8.77 10.94
C LYS A 251 27.81 -10.00 11.50
N ILE A 252 26.57 -9.85 11.96
CA ILE A 252 25.75 -10.96 12.45
C ILE A 252 25.45 -11.96 11.31
N ARG A 253 25.04 -11.45 10.14
CA ARG A 253 24.75 -12.29 8.96
C ARG A 253 25.98 -13.06 8.49
N ALA A 254 27.17 -12.44 8.53
CA ALA A 254 28.43 -13.09 8.19
C ALA A 254 28.78 -14.27 9.11
N LEU A 255 28.27 -14.29 10.34
CA LEU A 255 28.39 -15.43 11.25
C LEU A 255 27.36 -16.54 10.99
N GLY A 256 26.45 -16.35 10.02
CA GLY A 256 25.37 -17.29 9.71
C GLY A 256 24.20 -17.23 10.70
N PHE A 257 24.01 -16.09 11.36
CA PHE A 257 22.87 -15.81 12.25
C PHE A 257 21.89 -14.84 11.58
N ILE A 258 20.64 -14.83 12.05
CA ILE A 258 19.57 -13.94 11.57
C ILE A 258 19.64 -12.64 12.39
N PRO A 259 20.00 -11.49 11.80
CA PRO A 259 20.06 -10.23 12.55
C PRO A 259 18.69 -9.60 12.75
N TRP A 260 18.57 -8.91 13.87
CA TRP A 260 17.62 -7.82 14.08
C TRP A 260 18.31 -6.72 14.91
N VAL A 261 18.62 -5.59 14.28
CA VAL A 261 19.31 -4.47 14.95
C VAL A 261 18.37 -3.29 15.03
N THR A 262 18.04 -2.85 16.24
CA THR A 262 17.00 -1.85 16.48
C THR A 262 17.28 -1.00 17.74
N ASP A 263 16.33 -0.16 18.14
CA ASP A 263 16.41 0.63 19.37
C ASP A 263 16.03 -0.18 20.62
N LYS A 264 16.40 0.32 21.81
CA LYS A 264 16.17 -0.36 23.09
C LYS A 264 14.71 -0.67 23.40
N ASP A 265 13.76 0.11 22.86
CA ASP A 265 12.33 -0.02 23.15
C ASP A 265 11.62 -0.92 22.13
N LEU A 266 12.36 -1.45 21.14
CA LEU A 266 11.83 -2.24 20.04
C LEU A 266 10.67 -1.49 19.35
N ALA A 267 10.77 -0.17 19.24
CA ALA A 267 9.70 0.69 18.76
C ALA A 267 9.96 1.27 17.36
N GLY A 268 11.18 1.12 16.85
CA GLY A 268 11.61 1.46 15.49
C GLY A 268 11.65 0.25 14.56
N LEU A 269 11.52 0.53 13.26
CA LEU A 269 11.82 -0.46 12.21
C LEU A 269 13.35 -0.60 12.06
N GLY A 270 13.86 -1.65 12.70
CA GLY A 270 15.26 -2.05 12.67
C GLY A 270 15.74 -2.58 11.32
N ILE A 271 16.99 -3.06 11.31
CA ILE A 271 17.64 -3.67 10.15
C ILE A 271 17.90 -5.14 10.46
N GLY A 272 17.33 -6.04 9.66
CA GLY A 272 17.54 -7.48 9.78
C GLY A 272 18.19 -8.09 8.53
N SER A 273 17.85 -9.35 8.23
CA SER A 273 18.25 -9.97 6.95
C SER A 273 17.76 -9.14 5.76
N VAL A 274 16.57 -8.58 5.91
CA VAL A 274 15.96 -7.58 5.04
C VAL A 274 15.94 -6.21 5.73
N GLU A 275 16.11 -5.16 4.93
CA GLU A 275 15.92 -3.77 5.33
C GLU A 275 14.74 -3.18 4.56
N VAL A 276 13.65 -2.83 5.25
CA VAL A 276 12.50 -2.18 4.62
C VAL A 276 12.92 -0.81 4.08
N MET A 277 12.61 -0.55 2.80
CA MET A 277 12.68 0.79 2.23
C MET A 277 11.33 1.47 2.46
N PRO A 278 11.28 2.55 3.27
CA PRO A 278 10.02 3.22 3.54
C PRO A 278 9.38 3.74 2.25
N ARG A 279 8.07 3.54 2.11
CA ARG A 279 7.28 4.06 0.98
C ARG A 279 6.26 5.12 1.39
N THR A 280 6.08 5.32 2.69
CA THR A 280 5.14 6.30 3.22
C THR A 280 5.84 7.65 3.40
N ILE A 281 5.24 8.70 2.84
CA ILE A 281 5.59 10.10 3.11
C ILE A 281 4.59 10.66 4.11
N LEU A 282 5.08 11.33 5.16
CA LEU A 282 4.20 12.06 6.07
C LEU A 282 3.84 13.41 5.44
N GLY A 283 2.57 13.61 5.12
CA GLY A 283 2.04 14.85 4.54
C GLY A 283 1.40 15.72 5.62
N LEU A 284 2.11 16.78 6.05
CA LEU A 284 1.59 17.76 7.01
C LEU A 284 0.86 18.88 6.27
N TYR A 285 -0.47 18.89 6.40
CA TYR A 285 -1.35 19.93 5.84
C TYR A 285 -2.00 20.73 6.96
N ASP A 286 -2.55 21.90 6.67
CA ASP A 286 -3.36 22.66 7.64
C ASP A 286 -4.84 22.44 7.36
N GLY A 287 -5.59 21.82 8.27
CA GLY A 287 -7.04 21.59 8.09
C GLY A 287 -7.90 22.85 8.14
N GLY A 288 -7.32 24.03 8.36
CA GLY A 288 -7.94 25.32 8.03
C GLY A 288 -8.00 25.59 6.51
N GLU A 289 -7.26 24.82 5.71
CA GLU A 289 -7.30 24.85 4.24
C GLU A 289 -8.49 24.04 3.69
N GLY A 290 -9.09 24.52 2.60
CA GLY A 290 -10.11 23.78 1.84
C GLY A 290 -11.56 24.11 2.22
N ALA A 291 -12.46 23.99 1.25
CA ALA A 291 -13.89 24.23 1.47
C ALA A 291 -14.46 23.23 2.48
N GLY A 292 -15.14 23.72 3.51
CA GLY A 292 -15.71 22.88 4.58
C GLY A 292 -14.70 22.11 5.43
N GLY A 293 -13.39 22.40 5.32
CA GLY A 293 -12.33 21.71 6.05
C GLY A 293 -12.07 20.27 5.58
N ASP A 294 -12.53 19.88 4.38
CA ASP A 294 -12.31 18.52 3.87
C ASP A 294 -10.93 18.38 3.22
N LEU A 295 -10.22 17.32 3.60
CA LEU A 295 -8.90 16.93 3.10
C LEU A 295 -8.81 16.90 1.57
N TYR A 296 -9.90 16.54 0.88
CA TYR A 296 -9.99 16.52 -0.58
C TYR A 296 -9.57 17.85 -1.24
N PHE A 297 -9.84 18.98 -0.59
CA PHE A 297 -9.60 20.31 -1.14
C PHE A 297 -8.23 20.91 -0.78
N THR A 298 -7.45 20.24 0.07
CA THR A 298 -6.12 20.72 0.49
C THR A 298 -5.12 20.67 -0.67
N ASN A 299 -4.19 21.62 -0.73
CA ASN A 299 -3.21 21.67 -1.82
C ASN A 299 -2.27 20.46 -1.80
N LEU A 300 -1.94 19.96 -0.61
CA LEU A 300 -1.13 18.75 -0.46
C LEU A 300 -1.83 17.55 -1.10
N GLN A 301 -3.10 17.30 -0.77
CA GLN A 301 -3.87 16.21 -1.38
C GLN A 301 -4.00 16.37 -2.90
N ARG A 302 -4.32 17.59 -3.36
CA ARG A 302 -4.60 17.86 -4.78
C ARG A 302 -3.38 17.76 -5.67
N TYR A 303 -2.21 18.21 -5.18
CA TYR A 303 -1.03 18.38 -6.03
C TYR A 303 0.12 17.43 -5.66
N VAL A 304 0.40 17.20 -4.38
CA VAL A 304 1.60 16.43 -3.97
C VAL A 304 1.42 14.93 -4.11
N VAL A 305 0.22 14.41 -3.84
CA VAL A 305 0.01 12.96 -3.74
C VAL A 305 0.18 12.26 -5.09
N MET A 306 -0.25 12.86 -6.21
CA MET A 306 -0.14 12.23 -7.53
C MET A 306 1.31 12.02 -7.98
N PRO A 307 2.20 13.03 -7.95
CA PRO A 307 3.62 12.84 -8.26
C PRO A 307 4.30 11.81 -7.35
N LEU A 308 3.97 11.80 -6.06
CA LEU A 308 4.50 10.80 -5.12
C LEU A 308 4.00 9.39 -5.44
N ASN A 309 2.70 9.22 -5.78
CA ASN A 309 2.17 7.93 -6.23
C ASN A 309 2.92 7.40 -7.46
N TYR A 310 3.23 8.28 -8.43
CA TYR A 310 4.03 7.90 -9.61
C TYR A 310 5.46 7.46 -9.25
N LEU A 311 6.07 8.08 -8.24
CA LEU A 311 7.38 7.68 -7.72
C LEU A 311 7.32 6.42 -6.86
N GLY A 312 6.12 5.86 -6.64
CA GLY A 312 5.92 4.65 -5.85
C GLY A 312 5.64 4.90 -4.38
N TYR A 313 5.33 6.12 -3.97
CA TYR A 313 5.13 6.48 -2.56
C TYR A 313 3.65 6.68 -2.22
N THR A 314 3.29 6.27 -1.01
CA THR A 314 2.01 6.59 -0.35
C THR A 314 2.17 7.87 0.48
N VAL A 315 1.06 8.50 0.82
CA VAL A 315 1.06 9.68 1.69
C VAL A 315 0.13 9.43 2.87
N GLU A 316 0.67 9.55 4.07
CA GLU A 316 -0.09 9.60 5.32
C GLU A 316 -0.36 11.06 5.63
N MET A 317 -1.63 11.47 5.56
CA MET A 317 -2.04 12.86 5.77
C MET A 317 -2.23 13.13 7.26
N HIS A 318 -1.64 14.22 7.76
CA HIS A 318 -1.77 14.63 9.15
C HIS A 318 -2.00 16.14 9.24
N ASP A 319 -3.03 16.53 9.99
CA ASP A 319 -3.40 17.93 10.18
C ASP A 319 -2.44 18.60 11.19
N LEU A 320 -1.80 19.70 10.78
CA LEU A 320 -0.94 20.54 11.61
C LEU A 320 -1.65 21.14 12.83
N ARG A 321 -2.98 21.10 12.86
CA ARG A 321 -3.79 21.52 13.99
C ARG A 321 -3.93 20.44 15.07
N GLU A 322 -3.53 19.20 14.79
CA GLU A 322 -3.55 18.06 15.72
C GLU A 322 -2.15 17.79 16.31
N PRO A 323 -2.05 17.01 17.42
CA PRO A 323 -0.77 16.63 17.98
C PRO A 323 0.10 15.86 16.98
N LEU A 324 1.31 16.37 16.73
CA LEU A 324 2.23 15.83 15.73
C LEU A 324 2.69 14.40 16.06
N PRO A 325 2.99 13.56 15.04
CA PRO A 325 3.47 12.20 15.26
C PRO A 325 4.76 12.15 16.10
N THR A 326 4.80 11.22 17.05
CA THR A 326 5.91 11.02 17.99
C THR A 326 6.64 9.70 17.75
N GLY A 327 7.77 9.48 18.44
CA GLY A 327 8.57 8.26 18.33
C GLY A 327 9.66 8.32 17.26
N VAL A 328 10.13 7.15 16.82
CA VAL A 328 11.15 7.01 15.78
C VAL A 328 10.46 7.06 14.41
N LEU A 329 10.61 8.19 13.71
CA LEU A 329 9.98 8.44 12.41
C LEU A 329 10.87 7.99 11.25
N ALA A 330 12.19 8.15 11.41
CA ALA A 330 13.16 7.68 10.42
C ALA A 330 13.11 6.15 10.30
N GLY A 331 13.02 5.64 9.07
CA GLY A 331 12.85 4.20 8.80
C GLY A 331 11.39 3.74 8.82
N ARG A 332 10.45 4.54 9.34
CA ARG A 332 9.00 4.38 9.11
C ARG A 332 8.52 5.22 7.93
N TYR A 333 8.98 6.46 7.86
CA TYR A 333 8.69 7.37 6.74
C TYR A 333 9.93 7.57 5.87
N ALA A 334 9.72 7.71 4.56
CA ALA A 334 10.80 8.08 3.63
C ALA A 334 11.18 9.56 3.72
N GLY A 335 10.27 10.37 4.24
CA GLY A 335 10.44 11.79 4.47
C GLY A 335 9.10 12.43 4.83
N ALA A 336 9.11 13.74 5.06
CA ALA A 336 7.91 14.52 5.31
C ALA A 336 7.78 15.70 4.35
N VAL A 337 6.57 15.95 3.88
CA VAL A 337 6.22 17.13 3.08
C VAL A 337 5.29 18.00 3.92
N ILE A 338 5.70 19.24 4.18
CA ILE A 338 4.98 20.23 4.98
C ILE A 338 4.47 21.32 4.04
N TRP A 339 3.16 21.44 3.93
CA TRP A 339 2.50 22.51 3.16
C TRP A 339 1.51 23.27 4.05
N PRO A 340 2.00 24.27 4.81
CA PRO A 340 1.17 25.01 5.74
C PRO A 340 0.37 26.10 5.04
N TYR A 341 -0.82 26.41 5.56
CA TYR A 341 -1.67 27.50 5.06
C TYR A 341 -1.13 28.89 5.45
N SER A 342 -0.48 29.00 6.61
CA SER A 342 0.04 30.25 7.17
C SER A 342 1.49 30.11 7.66
N THR A 343 2.09 31.20 8.14
CA THR A 343 3.44 31.17 8.75
C THR A 343 3.46 30.63 10.19
N SER A 344 2.30 30.28 10.76
CA SER A 344 2.16 29.79 12.14
C SER A 344 1.27 28.54 12.27
N SER A 345 0.96 27.87 11.15
CA SER A 345 0.02 26.74 11.10
C SER A 345 0.33 25.60 12.08
N GLY A 346 1.61 25.27 12.30
CA GLY A 346 2.01 24.19 13.21
C GLY A 346 2.60 24.66 14.55
N GLU A 347 2.66 25.97 14.80
CA GLU A 347 3.41 26.51 15.93
C GLU A 347 2.83 26.06 17.29
N LYS A 348 1.50 26.08 17.41
CA LYS A 348 0.80 25.65 18.64
C LYS A 348 0.95 24.17 18.97
N GLN A 349 1.23 23.33 17.96
CA GLN A 349 1.42 21.89 18.11
C GLN A 349 2.91 21.49 18.24
N GLY A 350 3.81 22.47 18.36
CA GLY A 350 5.23 22.21 18.57
C GLY A 350 6.01 21.86 17.30
N LEU A 351 5.57 22.35 16.12
CA LEU A 351 6.23 22.05 14.84
C LEU A 351 7.73 22.37 14.83
N LYS A 352 8.19 23.42 15.53
CA LYS A 352 9.64 23.71 15.69
C LYS A 352 10.39 22.50 16.28
N GLN A 353 9.96 22.02 17.43
CA GLN A 353 10.64 20.92 18.11
C GLN A 353 10.56 19.63 17.29
N TRP A 354 9.40 19.41 16.66
CA TRP A 354 9.21 18.28 15.76
C TRP A 354 10.18 18.28 14.57
N VAL A 355 10.37 19.45 13.92
CA VAL A 355 11.34 19.62 12.84
C VAL A 355 12.77 19.35 13.32
N LEU A 356 13.16 19.89 14.48
CA LEU A 356 14.50 19.65 15.06
C LEU A 356 14.74 18.16 15.31
N ASN A 357 13.75 17.46 15.89
CA ASN A 357 13.82 16.02 16.12
C ASN A 357 13.92 15.23 14.80
N CYS A 358 13.20 15.64 13.75
CA CYS A 358 13.29 15.00 12.43
C CYS A 358 14.68 15.17 11.80
N VAL A 359 15.26 16.36 11.90
CA VAL A 359 16.62 16.65 11.41
C VAL A 359 17.65 15.81 12.16
N GLU A 360 17.52 15.70 13.50
CA GLU A 360 18.38 14.86 14.34
C GLU A 360 18.28 13.37 13.96
N GLN A 361 17.07 12.88 13.71
CA GLN A 361 16.83 11.50 13.24
C GLN A 361 17.25 11.27 11.77
N GLY A 362 17.60 12.33 11.03
CA GLY A 362 17.97 12.26 9.62
C GLY A 362 16.78 12.04 8.66
N LEU A 363 15.54 12.33 9.07
CA LEU A 363 14.36 12.26 8.23
C LEU A 363 14.37 13.43 7.21
N PRO A 364 14.34 13.17 5.89
CA PRO A 364 14.29 14.23 4.89
C PRO A 364 13.01 15.07 4.98
N LEU A 365 13.14 16.40 4.96
CA LEU A 365 12.02 17.35 5.07
C LEU A 365 11.87 18.19 3.80
N VAL A 366 10.63 18.39 3.37
CA VAL A 366 10.29 19.31 2.28
C VAL A 366 9.29 20.36 2.76
N PHE A 367 9.63 21.64 2.61
CA PHE A 367 8.70 22.75 2.86
C PHE A 367 8.20 23.36 1.56
N LEU A 368 6.87 23.49 1.44
CA LEU A 368 6.20 24.06 0.27
C LEU A 368 5.51 25.37 0.64
N GLU A 369 5.72 26.40 -0.18
CA GLU A 369 5.25 27.78 -0.02
C GLU A 369 5.86 28.52 1.19
N ARG A 370 5.78 27.93 2.39
CA ARG A 370 6.15 28.52 3.69
C ARG A 370 6.70 27.45 4.64
N PHE A 371 7.40 27.88 5.69
CA PHE A 371 7.90 26.98 6.75
C PHE A 371 6.84 26.63 7.80
N GLY A 372 5.76 27.41 7.93
CA GLY A 372 4.72 27.18 8.94
C GLY A 372 5.11 27.55 10.38
N ILE A 373 6.34 28.00 10.57
CA ILE A 373 6.95 28.49 11.81
C ILE A 373 7.96 29.61 11.48
N ALA A 374 8.29 30.43 12.48
CA ALA A 374 9.34 31.44 12.36
C ALA A 374 10.74 30.79 12.30
N LEU A 375 11.60 31.26 11.40
CA LEU A 375 12.99 30.84 11.29
C LEU A 375 13.86 31.59 12.31
N ASP A 376 13.81 31.18 13.59
CA ASP A 376 14.69 31.71 14.63
C ASP A 376 16.14 31.18 14.54
N SER A 377 17.00 31.56 15.49
CA SER A 377 18.42 31.16 15.50
C SER A 377 18.63 29.65 15.54
N ASP A 378 17.76 28.91 16.24
CA ASP A 378 17.91 27.47 16.43
C ASP A 378 17.59 26.74 15.13
N LEU A 379 16.47 27.10 14.49
CA LEU A 379 16.09 26.53 13.19
C LEU A 379 17.05 26.95 12.08
N GLN A 380 17.49 28.21 12.05
CA GLN A 380 18.51 28.66 11.11
C GLN A 380 19.81 27.86 11.25
N SER A 381 20.22 27.54 12.48
CA SER A 381 21.39 26.71 12.74
C SER A 381 21.17 25.27 12.26
N ALA A 382 20.10 24.63 12.71
CA ALA A 382 19.79 23.22 12.39
C ALA A 382 19.57 22.98 10.89
N LEU A 383 18.91 23.91 10.21
CA LEU A 383 18.64 23.85 8.76
C LEU A 383 19.77 24.49 7.92
N GLY A 384 20.81 25.05 8.53
CA GLY A 384 21.86 25.74 7.79
C GLY A 384 21.31 26.87 6.91
N LEU A 385 20.31 27.61 7.40
CA LEU A 385 19.71 28.76 6.73
C LEU A 385 20.18 30.06 7.40
N ALA A 386 19.97 31.18 6.71
CA ALA A 386 20.14 32.52 7.26
C ALA A 386 19.08 33.45 6.67
N MET A 387 18.68 34.45 7.44
CA MET A 387 17.88 35.56 6.92
C MET A 387 18.82 36.68 6.46
N GLU A 388 18.71 37.09 5.20
CA GLU A 388 19.46 38.23 4.65
C GLU A 388 18.97 39.52 5.35
N PRO A 389 19.86 40.30 5.98
CA PRO A 389 19.47 41.55 6.63
C PRO A 389 18.93 42.58 5.62
N PHE A 390 17.81 43.22 5.94
CA PHE A 390 17.24 44.28 5.09
C PHE A 390 16.51 45.33 5.93
N THR A 391 16.40 46.55 5.40
CA THR A 391 15.57 47.63 6.00
C THR A 391 14.19 47.69 5.37
N HIS A 392 14.12 47.57 4.04
CA HIS A 392 12.90 47.43 3.25
C HIS A 392 13.20 46.70 1.94
N LEU A 393 12.17 46.16 1.29
CA LEU A 393 12.27 45.46 0.00
C LEU A 393 11.90 46.42 -1.13
N ALA A 394 12.82 46.68 -2.07
CA ALA A 394 12.57 47.58 -3.20
C ALA A 394 12.15 46.82 -4.47
N PRO A 395 10.95 47.06 -5.06
CA PRO A 395 10.54 46.39 -6.29
C PRO A 395 11.32 46.89 -7.52
N PRO A 396 11.42 46.09 -8.60
CA PRO A 396 10.89 44.73 -8.73
C PRO A 396 11.83 43.67 -8.12
N ALA A 397 11.27 42.54 -7.71
CA ALA A 397 12.03 41.31 -7.53
C ALA A 397 12.32 40.70 -8.91
N ARG A 398 13.54 40.19 -9.12
CA ARG A 398 13.98 39.60 -10.40
C ARG A 398 14.69 38.28 -10.14
N VAL A 399 14.54 37.35 -11.08
CA VAL A 399 15.30 36.09 -11.10
C VAL A 399 16.75 36.41 -11.48
N THR A 400 17.71 36.00 -10.64
CA THR A 400 19.15 36.15 -10.89
C THR A 400 19.82 34.83 -11.27
N ALA A 401 19.30 33.69 -10.80
CA ALA A 401 19.73 32.35 -11.20
C ALA A 401 18.54 31.39 -11.17
N MET A 402 18.52 30.41 -12.08
CA MET A 402 17.44 29.43 -12.21
C MET A 402 17.97 28.11 -12.78
N ASP A 403 17.70 27.01 -12.08
CA ASP A 403 17.94 25.64 -12.51
C ASP A 403 16.84 25.15 -13.48
N ASP A 404 17.14 24.14 -14.30
CA ASP A 404 16.20 23.63 -15.31
C ASP A 404 14.97 22.93 -14.72
N MET A 405 15.02 22.57 -13.43
CA MET A 405 13.88 22.06 -12.67
C MET A 405 12.80 23.13 -12.44
N VAL A 406 13.16 24.42 -12.47
CA VAL A 406 12.27 25.56 -12.25
C VAL A 406 11.79 26.13 -13.60
N GLY A 407 10.51 26.46 -13.67
CA GLY A 407 9.83 26.83 -14.90
C GLY A 407 9.31 25.64 -15.70
N PHE A 408 8.84 24.59 -15.00
CA PHE A 408 8.41 23.30 -15.57
C PHE A 408 7.18 23.41 -16.49
N GLU A 409 6.03 23.86 -15.97
CA GLU A 409 4.85 24.17 -16.81
C GLU A 409 4.67 25.68 -16.98
N GLN A 410 5.01 26.45 -15.94
CA GLN A 410 4.91 27.91 -15.93
C GLN A 410 6.19 28.55 -15.39
N LYS A 411 6.67 29.63 -16.03
CA LYS A 411 7.84 30.38 -15.55
C LYS A 411 7.56 31.06 -14.21
N PRO A 412 8.55 31.11 -13.30
CA PRO A 412 8.37 31.79 -12.02
C PRO A 412 8.07 33.28 -12.24
N LEU A 413 7.11 33.82 -11.47
CA LEU A 413 6.74 35.22 -11.48
C LEU A 413 7.07 35.84 -10.12
N PRO A 414 8.25 36.46 -9.96
CA PRO A 414 8.63 37.03 -8.67
C PRO A 414 7.66 38.12 -8.21
N ARG A 415 7.22 38.03 -6.96
CA ARG A 415 6.34 39.02 -6.33
C ARG A 415 6.98 39.54 -5.04
N ILE A 416 6.88 40.84 -4.82
CA ILE A 416 7.53 41.50 -3.67
C ILE A 416 6.79 41.22 -2.35
N ASP A 417 5.47 40.98 -2.42
CA ASP A 417 4.59 40.65 -1.29
C ASP A 417 4.81 39.23 -0.74
N ALA A 418 5.34 38.32 -1.57
CA ALA A 418 5.71 36.96 -1.19
C ALA A 418 7.23 36.78 -0.97
N TYR A 419 8.01 37.86 -1.00
CA TYR A 419 9.46 37.77 -1.00
C TYR A 419 10.02 37.41 0.39
N LEU A 420 10.58 36.21 0.53
CA LEU A 420 11.26 35.75 1.74
C LEU A 420 12.78 35.83 1.57
N PRO A 421 13.50 36.73 2.24
CA PRO A 421 14.94 36.91 2.08
C PRO A 421 15.75 35.83 2.84
N VAL A 422 15.52 34.57 2.49
CA VAL A 422 16.23 33.40 3.05
C VAL A 422 17.45 33.06 2.19
N ARG A 423 18.55 32.65 2.82
CA ARG A 423 19.78 32.17 2.18
C ARG A 423 20.11 30.77 2.68
N ALA A 424 20.49 29.88 1.77
CA ALA A 424 21.00 28.55 2.15
C ALA A 424 22.53 28.60 2.30
N LYS A 425 23.06 28.16 3.45
CA LYS A 425 24.52 28.10 3.68
C LYS A 425 25.18 26.94 2.92
N THR A 426 24.44 25.85 2.71
CA THR A 426 24.89 24.65 2.00
C THR A 426 23.78 24.10 1.13
N GLY A 427 24.14 23.36 0.08
CA GLY A 427 23.19 22.76 -0.86
C GLY A 427 23.20 23.42 -2.24
N ARG A 428 22.21 23.05 -3.05
CA ARG A 428 22.03 23.53 -4.43
C ARG A 428 20.84 24.48 -4.48
N VAL A 429 21.11 25.74 -4.83
CA VAL A 429 20.07 26.75 -5.07
C VAL A 429 19.50 26.54 -6.47
N LEU A 430 18.20 26.33 -6.56
CA LEU A 430 17.46 26.11 -7.81
C LEU A 430 16.82 27.39 -8.35
N LEU A 431 16.48 28.33 -7.47
CA LEU A 431 15.96 29.64 -7.85
C LEU A 431 16.54 30.69 -6.92
N GLN A 432 17.21 31.69 -7.48
CA GLN A 432 17.67 32.86 -6.75
C GLN A 432 16.99 34.12 -7.28
N LEU A 433 16.62 34.99 -6.35
CA LEU A 433 16.00 36.27 -6.62
C LEU A 433 16.83 37.41 -6.02
N ALA A 434 16.69 38.59 -6.60
CA ALA A 434 17.16 39.85 -6.02
C ALA A 434 16.13 40.96 -6.19
N THR A 435 16.00 41.81 -5.18
CA THR A 435 15.26 43.08 -5.25
C THR A 435 16.07 44.17 -5.95
N ALA A 436 15.44 45.31 -6.28
CA ALA A 436 16.14 46.45 -6.91
C ALA A 436 17.25 47.04 -6.03
N ASN A 437 17.13 46.92 -4.70
CA ASN A 437 18.14 47.35 -3.74
C ASN A 437 19.12 46.22 -3.33
N GLY A 438 19.13 45.10 -4.05
CA GLY A 438 20.14 44.05 -3.91
C GLY A 438 19.91 43.03 -2.78
N VAL A 439 18.75 43.06 -2.10
CA VAL A 439 18.40 42.03 -1.11
C VAL A 439 18.14 40.73 -1.84
N THR A 440 18.85 39.66 -1.47
CA THR A 440 18.80 38.37 -2.18
C THR A 440 17.95 37.34 -1.46
N SER A 441 17.43 36.37 -2.21
CA SER A 441 16.66 35.23 -1.71
C SER A 441 17.00 33.99 -2.51
N ASP A 442 17.42 32.92 -1.84
CA ASP A 442 17.52 31.58 -2.42
C ASP A 442 16.13 30.92 -2.34
N ALA A 443 15.19 31.40 -3.17
CA ALA A 443 13.78 31.06 -3.09
C ALA A 443 13.47 29.55 -3.20
N VAL A 444 14.30 28.79 -3.89
CA VAL A 444 14.18 27.33 -3.98
C VAL A 444 15.56 26.71 -3.78
N ALA A 445 15.67 25.73 -2.88
CA ALA A 445 16.93 25.02 -2.65
C ALA A 445 16.73 23.57 -2.21
N ILE A 446 17.71 22.73 -2.56
CA ILE A 446 17.90 21.38 -2.02
C ILE A 446 19.13 21.43 -1.10
N THR A 447 18.96 20.99 0.14
CA THR A 447 19.94 21.08 1.24
C THR A 447 20.28 19.69 1.79
N PRO A 448 21.28 19.55 2.68
CA PRO A 448 21.59 18.27 3.31
C PRO A 448 20.46 17.68 4.17
N TRP A 449 19.50 18.46 4.67
CA TRP A 449 18.36 17.94 5.45
C TRP A 449 17.10 17.71 4.59
N GLY A 450 17.07 18.23 3.36
CA GLY A 450 15.95 18.04 2.44
C GLY A 450 15.84 19.17 1.44
N GLY A 451 14.71 19.89 1.40
CA GLY A 451 14.57 21.03 0.51
C GLY A 451 13.39 21.95 0.83
N TYR A 452 13.34 23.09 0.17
CA TYR A 452 12.20 23.99 0.25
C TYR A 452 11.95 24.72 -1.06
N VAL A 453 10.69 25.06 -1.29
CA VAL A 453 10.22 25.90 -2.39
C VAL A 453 9.37 27.01 -1.78
N SER A 454 9.87 28.25 -1.80
CA SER A 454 9.08 29.38 -1.31
C SER A 454 7.95 29.75 -2.28
N GLY A 455 6.91 30.38 -1.75
CA GLY A 455 5.80 30.85 -2.55
C GLY A 455 6.16 32.03 -3.44
N PRO A 456 5.57 32.16 -4.65
CA PRO A 456 4.56 31.30 -5.27
C PRO A 456 5.18 30.32 -6.30
N TYR A 457 6.30 29.67 -5.98
CA TYR A 457 7.08 28.89 -6.94
C TYR A 457 6.86 27.37 -6.87
N VAL A 458 5.86 26.91 -6.10
CA VAL A 458 5.41 25.51 -6.13
C VAL A 458 4.43 25.32 -7.29
N VAL A 459 3.25 25.92 -7.15
CA VAL A 459 2.16 25.92 -8.11
C VAL A 459 1.63 27.35 -8.22
N THR A 460 1.35 27.82 -9.43
CA THR A 460 0.75 29.14 -9.66
C THR A 460 -0.68 29.00 -10.16
N GLN A 461 -1.56 29.87 -9.66
CA GLN A 461 -2.95 29.93 -10.10
C GLN A 461 -3.06 30.71 -11.41
N LEU A 462 -3.82 30.17 -12.34
CA LEU A 462 -4.15 30.73 -13.65
C LEU A 462 -5.63 31.16 -13.67
N MET A 463 -6.12 31.64 -14.82
CA MET A 463 -7.53 31.98 -14.99
C MET A 463 -8.44 30.73 -14.88
N GLU A 464 -9.74 30.94 -14.63
CA GLU A 464 -10.75 29.87 -14.61
C GLU A 464 -10.44 28.70 -13.67
N SER A 465 -9.85 28.99 -12.49
CA SER A 465 -9.48 27.99 -11.48
C SER A 465 -8.45 26.95 -11.93
N GLN A 466 -7.75 27.21 -13.03
CA GLN A 466 -6.62 26.39 -13.48
C GLN A 466 -5.38 26.70 -12.65
N ALA A 467 -4.46 25.74 -12.58
CA ALA A 467 -3.18 25.91 -11.91
C ALA A 467 -2.07 25.25 -12.74
N ALA A 468 -0.82 25.64 -12.53
CA ALA A 468 0.32 25.05 -13.21
C ALA A 468 1.52 24.92 -12.28
N TRP A 469 2.28 23.85 -12.45
CA TRP A 469 3.52 23.63 -11.72
C TRP A 469 4.60 24.60 -12.18
N VAL A 470 5.25 25.25 -11.21
CA VAL A 470 6.43 26.07 -11.48
C VAL A 470 7.70 25.21 -11.32
N ILE A 471 7.75 24.31 -10.34
CA ILE A 471 8.84 23.34 -10.15
C ILE A 471 8.46 21.96 -10.74
N ASP A 472 9.40 21.21 -11.33
CA ASP A 472 9.16 19.80 -11.72
C ASP A 472 8.97 18.95 -10.45
N PRO A 473 7.75 18.48 -10.15
CA PRO A 473 7.48 17.81 -8.89
C PRO A 473 8.18 16.45 -8.78
N PHE A 474 8.39 15.74 -9.89
CA PHE A 474 8.99 14.41 -9.85
C PHE A 474 10.48 14.49 -9.49
N ARG A 475 11.20 15.42 -10.13
CA ARG A 475 12.63 15.64 -9.84
C ARG A 475 12.83 16.25 -8.45
N PHE A 476 12.03 17.26 -8.10
CA PHE A 476 12.15 17.93 -6.83
C PHE A 476 11.89 16.99 -5.65
N PHE A 477 10.78 16.25 -5.65
CA PHE A 477 10.49 15.31 -4.56
C PHE A 477 11.52 14.18 -4.51
N SER A 478 11.96 13.64 -5.65
CA SER A 478 12.99 12.60 -5.67
C SER A 478 14.30 13.05 -5.04
N GLU A 479 14.77 14.26 -5.36
CA GLU A 479 16.05 14.76 -4.85
C GLU A 479 15.94 15.31 -3.43
N ALA A 480 14.91 16.12 -3.13
CA ALA A 480 14.76 16.77 -1.83
C ALA A 480 14.39 15.78 -0.72
N LEU A 481 13.60 14.75 -1.00
CA LEU A 481 13.32 13.67 -0.05
C LEU A 481 14.38 12.55 -0.10
N LYS A 482 15.40 12.67 -0.97
CA LYS A 482 16.48 11.69 -1.15
C LYS A 482 15.95 10.27 -1.41
N LEU A 483 14.93 10.17 -2.26
CA LEU A 483 14.25 8.91 -2.55
C LEU A 483 15.23 7.95 -3.25
N PRO A 484 15.46 6.74 -2.73
CA PRO A 484 16.40 5.81 -3.32
C PRO A 484 15.87 5.23 -4.63
N LEU A 485 16.79 4.76 -5.47
CA LEU A 485 16.44 3.87 -6.57
C LEU A 485 15.92 2.55 -6.00
N MET A 486 14.67 2.21 -6.31
CA MET A 486 14.04 0.92 -5.99
C MET A 486 12.92 0.62 -7.00
N PRO A 487 12.41 -0.63 -7.07
CA PRO A 487 11.23 -0.93 -7.89
C PRO A 487 10.04 -0.04 -7.51
N VAL A 488 9.27 0.41 -8.50
CA VAL A 488 8.10 1.27 -8.31
C VAL A 488 6.86 0.49 -8.72
N PRO A 489 5.90 0.23 -7.81
CA PRO A 489 4.65 -0.45 -8.18
C PRO A 489 3.78 0.43 -9.08
N ASP A 490 3.25 -0.12 -10.17
CA ASP A 490 2.55 0.62 -11.23
C ASP A 490 1.10 0.14 -11.41
N THR A 491 0.13 1.00 -11.11
CA THR A 491 -1.31 0.69 -11.19
C THR A 491 -1.93 0.91 -12.58
N THR A 492 -1.12 1.29 -13.57
CA THR A 492 -1.59 1.68 -14.92
C THR A 492 -1.42 0.57 -15.95
N THR A 493 -0.61 -0.44 -15.62
CA THR A 493 -0.10 -1.44 -16.55
C THR A 493 -0.11 -2.82 -15.88
N GLU A 494 -0.34 -3.87 -16.65
CA GLU A 494 -0.03 -5.25 -16.26
C GLU A 494 0.56 -5.99 -17.46
N ASN A 495 1.58 -6.81 -17.22
CA ASN A 495 2.26 -7.59 -18.25
C ASN A 495 2.63 -6.73 -19.49
N GLY A 496 3.12 -5.52 -19.26
CA GLY A 496 3.61 -4.63 -20.32
C GLY A 496 2.52 -3.95 -21.16
N VAL A 497 1.24 -4.09 -20.79
CA VAL A 497 0.10 -3.50 -21.52
C VAL A 497 -0.67 -2.55 -20.61
N ARG A 498 -1.00 -1.35 -21.11
CA ARG A 498 -1.79 -0.36 -20.38
C ARG A 498 -3.18 -0.91 -20.12
N LEU A 499 -3.69 -0.71 -18.92
CA LEU A 499 -5.02 -1.18 -18.52
C LEU A 499 -6.13 -0.32 -19.16
N LEU A 500 -7.25 -0.99 -19.46
CA LEU A 500 -8.53 -0.41 -19.87
C LEU A 500 -9.60 -0.88 -18.90
N LEU A 501 -10.41 0.05 -18.41
CA LEU A 501 -11.60 -0.22 -17.63
C LEU A 501 -12.74 0.68 -18.07
N ALA A 502 -13.97 0.22 -17.88
CA ALA A 502 -15.17 0.99 -18.12
C ALA A 502 -16.12 0.86 -16.92
N HIS A 503 -16.69 1.98 -16.48
CA HIS A 503 -17.73 1.94 -15.46
C HIS A 503 -18.84 2.97 -15.69
N VAL A 504 -20.04 2.59 -15.24
CA VAL A 504 -21.29 3.32 -15.47
C VAL A 504 -21.94 3.64 -14.15
N ASP A 505 -22.14 4.93 -13.90
CA ASP A 505 -22.93 5.40 -12.77
C ASP A 505 -24.44 5.31 -13.07
N GLY A 506 -25.23 5.04 -12.03
CA GLY A 506 -26.65 4.72 -12.11
C GLY A 506 -27.55 5.86 -12.62
N ASP A 507 -27.03 7.08 -12.75
CA ASP A 507 -27.78 8.26 -13.14
C ASP A 507 -28.38 8.14 -14.55
N GLY A 508 -29.63 8.57 -14.69
CA GLY A 508 -30.31 8.59 -15.97
C GLY A 508 -30.80 7.21 -16.46
N PHE A 509 -30.80 6.19 -15.60
CA PHE A 509 -31.32 4.85 -15.96
C PHE A 509 -32.71 4.90 -16.62
N ALA A 510 -33.60 5.72 -16.05
CA ALA A 510 -34.98 5.90 -16.50
C ALA A 510 -35.17 7.06 -17.51
N SER A 511 -34.09 7.68 -18.00
CA SER A 511 -34.17 8.73 -19.02
C SER A 511 -34.67 8.16 -20.34
N GLN A 512 -35.50 8.92 -21.07
CA GLN A 512 -35.94 8.55 -22.41
C GLN A 512 -34.93 9.00 -23.45
N ALA A 513 -34.65 8.17 -24.44
CA ALA A 513 -33.88 8.59 -25.60
C ALA A 513 -34.66 9.57 -26.50
N GLU A 514 -34.01 10.68 -26.84
CA GLU A 514 -34.59 11.84 -27.56
C GLU A 514 -34.50 11.67 -29.09
N TRP A 515 -34.92 10.51 -29.60
CA TRP A 515 -35.07 10.25 -31.04
C TRP A 515 -36.33 9.43 -31.34
N PRO A 516 -36.83 9.44 -32.60
CA PRO A 516 -38.03 8.69 -32.95
C PRO A 516 -37.91 7.21 -32.62
N GLY A 517 -38.81 6.70 -31.79
CA GLY A 517 -38.81 5.31 -31.34
C GLY A 517 -37.73 4.94 -30.32
N GLY A 518 -36.98 5.91 -29.80
CA GLY A 518 -35.98 5.68 -28.75
C GLY A 518 -36.61 5.09 -27.49
N LYS A 519 -35.90 4.16 -26.85
CA LYS A 519 -36.30 3.48 -25.61
C LYS A 519 -35.74 4.19 -24.38
N LEU A 520 -35.82 3.54 -23.21
CA LEU A 520 -35.09 3.99 -22.03
C LEU A 520 -33.59 3.95 -22.30
N ALA A 521 -32.86 4.94 -21.78
CA ALA A 521 -31.43 5.07 -21.94
C ALA A 521 -30.67 3.82 -21.46
N ALA A 522 -31.18 3.09 -20.46
CA ALA A 522 -30.65 1.79 -20.05
C ALA A 522 -30.70 0.73 -21.16
N GLU A 523 -31.79 0.64 -21.92
CA GLU A 523 -31.92 -0.30 -23.04
C GLU A 523 -31.08 0.12 -24.25
N GLU A 524 -31.04 1.42 -24.51
CA GLU A 524 -30.22 2.00 -25.59
C GLU A 524 -28.73 1.78 -25.29
N LEU A 525 -28.30 1.97 -24.03
CA LEU A 525 -26.94 1.71 -23.60
C LEU A 525 -26.60 0.22 -23.72
N GLN A 526 -27.48 -0.67 -23.27
CA GLN A 526 -27.30 -2.11 -23.41
C GLN A 526 -27.03 -2.48 -24.88
N SER A 527 -27.93 -2.04 -25.78
CA SER A 527 -27.90 -2.42 -27.19
C SER A 527 -26.74 -1.79 -27.96
N HIS A 528 -26.46 -0.50 -27.72
CA HIS A 528 -25.54 0.27 -28.53
C HIS A 528 -24.10 0.29 -28.02
N ILE A 529 -23.88 -0.02 -26.74
CA ILE A 529 -22.57 0.01 -26.11
C ILE A 529 -22.22 -1.38 -25.54
N LEU A 530 -22.98 -1.89 -24.58
CA LEU A 530 -22.57 -3.09 -23.83
C LEU A 530 -22.51 -4.34 -24.72
N GLU A 531 -23.53 -4.57 -25.55
CA GLU A 531 -23.59 -5.72 -26.46
C GLU A 531 -22.70 -5.58 -27.69
N ARG A 532 -22.35 -4.33 -28.04
CA ARG A 532 -21.49 -3.99 -29.18
C ARG A 532 -20.01 -4.17 -28.87
N TYR A 533 -19.53 -3.64 -27.75
CA TYR A 533 -18.09 -3.61 -27.44
C TYR A 533 -17.61 -4.79 -26.59
N ARG A 534 -18.48 -5.33 -25.72
CA ARG A 534 -18.23 -6.56 -24.93
C ARG A 534 -16.90 -6.59 -24.16
N ILE A 535 -16.49 -5.45 -23.61
CA ILE A 535 -15.37 -5.38 -22.68
C ILE A 535 -15.89 -5.46 -21.23
N PRO A 536 -15.06 -5.85 -20.25
CA PRO A 536 -15.38 -5.69 -18.83
C PRO A 536 -15.92 -4.29 -18.51
N THR A 537 -17.17 -4.24 -18.03
CA THR A 537 -17.85 -3.00 -17.64
C THR A 537 -18.52 -3.19 -16.29
N SER A 538 -18.36 -2.20 -15.42
CA SER A 538 -18.90 -2.22 -14.07
C SER A 538 -20.06 -1.24 -13.98
N ILE A 539 -21.25 -1.69 -13.58
CA ILE A 539 -22.47 -0.88 -13.67
C ILE A 539 -23.08 -0.74 -12.29
N SER A 540 -23.20 0.50 -11.82
CA SER A 540 -23.90 0.81 -10.59
C SER A 540 -25.36 1.18 -10.84
N LEU A 541 -26.20 0.96 -9.82
CA LEU A 541 -27.64 1.21 -9.89
C LEU A 541 -28.11 1.97 -8.65
N ILE A 542 -28.91 3.01 -8.87
CA ILE A 542 -29.62 3.73 -7.80
C ILE A 542 -30.87 2.90 -7.47
N THR A 543 -30.90 2.25 -6.32
CA THR A 543 -31.93 1.21 -6.09
C THR A 543 -33.33 1.77 -5.95
N SER A 544 -33.51 3.01 -5.46
CA SER A 544 -34.83 3.64 -5.40
C SER A 544 -35.44 3.95 -6.78
N LEU A 545 -34.66 3.99 -7.87
CA LEU A 545 -35.22 4.10 -9.22
C LEU A 545 -35.84 2.79 -9.73
N LEU A 546 -35.47 1.67 -9.11
CA LEU A 546 -35.80 0.32 -9.54
C LEU A 546 -36.82 -0.35 -8.61
N ALA A 547 -36.72 -0.09 -7.31
CA ALA A 547 -37.41 -0.86 -6.28
C ALA A 547 -38.93 -0.57 -6.20
N PRO A 548 -39.75 -1.56 -5.81
CA PRO A 548 -41.19 -1.36 -5.63
C PRO A 548 -41.56 -0.35 -4.54
N ASP A 549 -40.68 -0.15 -3.56
CA ASP A 549 -40.77 0.84 -2.49
C ASP A 549 -39.97 2.12 -2.80
N GLY A 550 -39.50 2.27 -4.04
CA GLY A 550 -38.72 3.40 -4.51
C GLY A 550 -39.57 4.55 -5.10
N LEU A 551 -38.94 5.34 -5.95
CA LEU A 551 -39.49 6.55 -6.56
C LEU A 551 -40.59 6.25 -7.60
N TYR A 552 -40.51 5.10 -8.28
CA TYR A 552 -41.46 4.72 -9.34
C TYR A 552 -42.03 3.29 -9.16
N PRO A 553 -42.83 3.01 -8.11
CA PRO A 553 -43.37 1.68 -7.82
C PRO A 553 -44.05 1.01 -9.03
N GLN A 554 -44.86 1.79 -9.75
CA GLN A 554 -45.62 1.36 -10.93
C GLN A 554 -44.73 0.94 -12.13
N LYS A 555 -43.48 1.42 -12.19
CA LYS A 555 -42.51 1.09 -13.25
C LYS A 555 -41.48 0.04 -12.80
N SER A 556 -41.47 -0.31 -11.51
CA SER A 556 -40.45 -1.16 -10.88
C SER A 556 -40.25 -2.47 -11.64
N ALA A 557 -41.32 -3.21 -11.96
CA ALA A 557 -41.22 -4.50 -12.66
C ALA A 557 -40.42 -4.40 -13.98
N ARG A 558 -40.67 -3.33 -14.76
CA ARG A 558 -39.97 -3.07 -16.02
C ARG A 558 -38.52 -2.64 -15.80
N HIS A 559 -38.28 -1.76 -14.83
CA HIS A 559 -36.92 -1.31 -14.52
C HIS A 559 -36.05 -2.45 -13.98
N GLU A 560 -36.58 -3.29 -13.08
CA GLU A 560 -35.87 -4.48 -12.59
C GLU A 560 -35.59 -5.48 -13.72
N GLU A 561 -36.52 -5.68 -14.66
CA GLU A 561 -36.31 -6.54 -15.83
C GLU A 561 -35.11 -6.06 -16.67
N ILE A 562 -35.07 -4.76 -17.01
CA ILE A 562 -33.95 -4.17 -17.76
C ILE A 562 -32.64 -4.33 -16.97
N ALA A 563 -32.65 -4.03 -15.68
CA ALA A 563 -31.46 -4.16 -14.83
C ALA A 563 -30.95 -5.62 -14.77
N ARG A 564 -31.85 -6.60 -14.62
CA ARG A 564 -31.50 -8.03 -14.66
C ARG A 564 -30.87 -8.42 -16.00
N ASN A 565 -31.42 -7.95 -17.12
CA ASN A 565 -30.88 -8.24 -18.45
C ASN A 565 -29.46 -7.71 -18.61
N ILE A 566 -29.21 -6.47 -18.16
CA ILE A 566 -27.88 -5.86 -18.18
C ILE A 566 -26.90 -6.64 -17.28
N LEU A 567 -27.28 -6.93 -16.03
CA LEU A 567 -26.42 -7.61 -15.06
C LEU A 567 -26.15 -9.08 -15.42
N ALA A 568 -27.00 -9.69 -16.25
CA ALA A 568 -26.81 -11.03 -16.78
C ALA A 568 -25.68 -11.13 -17.82
N LEU A 569 -25.28 -10.02 -18.47
CA LEU A 569 -24.21 -10.03 -19.47
C LEU A 569 -22.88 -10.52 -18.86
N PRO A 570 -22.15 -11.48 -19.47
CA PRO A 570 -20.94 -12.07 -18.88
C PRO A 570 -19.82 -11.06 -18.56
N TRP A 571 -19.68 -10.03 -19.38
CA TRP A 571 -18.69 -8.95 -19.24
C TRP A 571 -19.18 -7.79 -18.36
N VAL A 572 -20.30 -7.94 -17.64
CA VAL A 572 -20.82 -6.93 -16.71
C VAL A 572 -20.68 -7.37 -15.26
N GLU A 573 -20.10 -6.50 -14.42
CA GLU A 573 -20.15 -6.60 -12.96
C GLU A 573 -21.10 -5.56 -12.35
N GLY A 574 -21.86 -5.97 -11.32
CA GLY A 574 -22.84 -5.10 -10.66
C GLY A 574 -22.26 -4.33 -9.46
N ALA A 575 -22.70 -3.08 -9.30
CA ALA A 575 -22.34 -2.20 -8.20
C ALA A 575 -23.58 -1.49 -7.63
N SER A 576 -23.50 -1.02 -6.39
CA SER A 576 -24.48 -0.11 -5.82
C SER A 576 -24.10 1.34 -6.14
N HIS A 577 -25.09 2.15 -6.52
CA HIS A 577 -25.00 3.61 -6.58
C HIS A 577 -25.89 4.25 -5.51
N SER A 578 -25.88 3.63 -4.33
CA SER A 578 -26.72 3.95 -3.17
C SER A 578 -28.23 3.69 -3.37
N PHE A 579 -29.01 3.97 -2.33
CA PHE A 579 -30.46 3.89 -2.37
C PHE A 579 -31.07 5.17 -2.95
N SER A 580 -30.80 6.33 -2.36
CA SER A 580 -31.44 7.60 -2.70
C SER A 580 -30.61 8.53 -3.56
N HIS A 581 -29.36 8.16 -3.89
CA HIS A 581 -28.39 9.03 -4.57
C HIS A 581 -28.14 10.33 -3.79
N PRO A 582 -27.55 10.25 -2.58
CA PRO A 582 -27.27 11.45 -1.80
C PRO A 582 -26.18 12.29 -2.49
N PHE A 583 -26.42 13.59 -2.64
CA PHE A 583 -25.39 14.52 -3.13
C PHE A 583 -24.27 14.73 -2.09
N ARG A 584 -24.64 14.86 -0.81
CA ARG A 584 -23.71 14.99 0.33
C ARG A 584 -23.80 13.76 1.23
N TRP A 585 -22.65 13.27 1.68
CA TRP A 585 -22.54 12.13 2.60
C TRP A 585 -22.41 12.54 4.08
N LYS A 586 -22.50 13.84 4.35
CA LYS A 586 -22.46 14.46 5.67
C LYS A 586 -23.64 15.44 5.82
N PRO A 587 -24.69 15.12 6.58
CA PRO A 587 -25.89 15.97 6.70
C PRO A 587 -25.62 17.33 7.36
N ASP A 588 -24.61 17.46 8.21
CA ASP A 588 -24.31 18.66 9.01
C ASP A 588 -23.30 19.62 8.35
N GLN A 589 -22.89 19.39 7.10
CA GLN A 589 -21.96 20.28 6.40
C GLN A 589 -22.65 21.59 5.98
N GLU A 590 -22.18 22.72 6.53
CA GLU A 590 -22.71 24.06 6.23
C GLU A 590 -22.63 24.41 4.73
N ASP A 591 -23.63 25.14 4.25
CA ASP A 591 -23.70 25.62 2.87
C ASP A 591 -22.66 26.71 2.60
N THR A 592 -21.67 26.42 1.75
CA THR A 592 -20.73 27.43 1.27
C THR A 592 -20.78 27.56 -0.25
N GLY A 593 -21.07 28.75 -0.78
CA GLY A 593 -21.01 29.06 -2.22
C GLY A 593 -22.34 28.93 -2.98
N PHE A 594 -22.30 28.92 -4.32
CA PHE A 594 -23.47 28.69 -5.20
C PHE A 594 -24.11 27.28 -5.03
N GLU A 595 -23.54 26.43 -4.19
CA GLU A 595 -24.03 25.09 -3.82
C GLU A 595 -25.05 25.11 -2.67
N ALA A 596 -25.44 26.31 -2.21
CA ALA A 596 -26.22 26.55 -1.00
C ALA A 596 -27.73 26.20 -1.07
N GLU A 597 -28.20 25.51 -2.12
CA GLU A 597 -29.65 25.31 -2.29
C GLU A 597 -30.15 23.88 -2.39
N ILE A 598 -29.32 22.82 -2.29
CA ILE A 598 -29.88 21.50 -2.63
C ILE A 598 -29.39 20.28 -1.86
N TRP A 599 -30.26 19.87 -0.92
CA TRP A 599 -30.45 18.49 -0.49
C TRP A 599 -30.94 17.62 -1.66
N HIS A 600 -30.09 17.35 -2.65
CA HIS A 600 -30.41 16.37 -3.69
C HIS A 600 -30.02 14.97 -3.24
N ALA A 601 -30.80 14.39 -2.32
CA ALA A 601 -31.16 13.00 -2.51
C ALA A 601 -32.40 12.98 -3.43
N LEU A 602 -32.61 11.92 -4.19
CA LEU A 602 -33.91 11.69 -4.83
C LEU A 602 -34.98 11.74 -3.74
N ASN A 603 -36.07 12.48 -3.99
CA ASN A 603 -37.16 12.64 -3.03
C ASN A 603 -38.02 11.37 -2.96
N VAL A 604 -37.47 10.32 -2.33
CA VAL A 604 -38.12 9.03 -2.14
C VAL A 604 -39.18 9.18 -1.04
N PRO A 605 -40.47 8.88 -1.31
CA PRO A 605 -41.54 9.06 -0.33
C PRO A 605 -41.28 8.33 0.99
N GLY A 606 -41.33 9.07 2.11
CA GLY A 606 -41.17 8.51 3.45
C GLY A 606 -39.73 8.17 3.85
N TYR A 607 -38.74 8.48 3.02
CA TYR A 607 -37.33 8.23 3.31
C TYR A 607 -36.64 9.46 3.93
N THR A 608 -35.77 9.20 4.90
CA THR A 608 -34.79 10.14 5.41
C THR A 608 -33.40 9.51 5.32
N PHE A 609 -32.37 10.32 5.06
CA PHE A 609 -31.01 9.82 4.84
C PHE A 609 -30.56 8.85 5.95
N ASN A 610 -30.16 7.65 5.54
CA ASN A 610 -29.72 6.57 6.44
C ASN A 610 -28.57 5.79 5.80
N LEU A 611 -27.38 5.84 6.43
CA LEU A 611 -26.17 5.18 5.89
C LEU A 611 -26.33 3.68 5.65
N ASP A 612 -27.07 2.97 6.50
CA ASP A 612 -27.26 1.53 6.35
C ASP A 612 -28.14 1.21 5.13
N ALA A 613 -29.23 1.96 4.94
CA ALA A 613 -30.07 1.87 3.74
C ALA A 613 -29.27 2.21 2.47
N GLU A 614 -28.48 3.28 2.51
CA GLU A 614 -27.66 3.71 1.38
C GLU A 614 -26.61 2.69 0.97
N ILE A 615 -25.95 2.02 1.93
CA ILE A 615 -24.79 1.16 1.64
C ILE A 615 -25.17 -0.32 1.67
N ARG A 616 -25.60 -0.82 2.84
CA ARG A 616 -25.91 -2.25 3.03
C ARG A 616 -27.23 -2.61 2.37
N GLY A 617 -28.27 -1.81 2.59
CA GLY A 617 -29.62 -2.02 2.09
C GLY A 617 -29.67 -2.06 0.56
N SER A 618 -29.10 -1.04 -0.08
CA SER A 618 -29.00 -0.97 -1.55
C SER A 618 -28.25 -2.18 -2.13
N THR A 619 -27.11 -2.56 -1.55
CA THR A 619 -26.32 -3.71 -2.01
C THR A 619 -27.06 -5.03 -1.80
N LYS A 620 -27.74 -5.19 -0.67
CA LYS A 620 -28.58 -6.36 -0.37
C LYS A 620 -29.70 -6.50 -1.41
N TYR A 621 -30.39 -5.40 -1.72
CA TYR A 621 -31.44 -5.37 -2.73
C TYR A 621 -30.93 -5.85 -4.10
N LEU A 622 -29.76 -5.36 -4.54
CA LEU A 622 -29.15 -5.83 -5.79
C LEU A 622 -28.91 -7.34 -5.79
N ASN A 623 -28.28 -7.84 -4.73
CA ASN A 623 -27.92 -9.26 -4.61
C ASN A 623 -29.12 -10.19 -4.51
N GLU A 624 -30.21 -9.76 -3.87
CA GLU A 624 -31.40 -10.60 -3.66
C GLU A 624 -32.38 -10.57 -4.84
N ARG A 625 -32.42 -9.46 -5.62
CA ARG A 625 -33.48 -9.26 -6.63
C ARG A 625 -32.98 -9.09 -8.07
N LEU A 626 -31.75 -8.62 -8.27
CA LEU A 626 -31.27 -8.22 -9.60
C LEU A 626 -30.07 -9.04 -10.09
N MET A 627 -29.15 -9.43 -9.21
CA MET A 627 -27.97 -10.18 -9.62
C MET A 627 -28.35 -11.60 -10.06
N PRO A 628 -27.79 -12.11 -11.18
CA PRO A 628 -28.03 -13.48 -11.61
C PRO A 628 -27.32 -14.47 -10.67
N PRO A 629 -27.77 -15.75 -10.63
CA PRO A 629 -27.08 -16.80 -9.87
C PRO A 629 -25.58 -16.87 -10.19
N GLY A 630 -24.75 -16.98 -9.15
CA GLY A 630 -23.28 -17.05 -9.29
C GLY A 630 -22.57 -15.70 -9.38
N LYS A 631 -23.28 -14.58 -9.51
CA LYS A 631 -22.71 -13.23 -9.39
C LYS A 631 -23.19 -12.54 -8.10
N LYS A 632 -22.35 -11.65 -7.55
CA LYS A 632 -22.71 -10.77 -6.42
C LYS A 632 -22.18 -9.37 -6.67
N ALA A 633 -22.97 -8.36 -6.32
CA ALA A 633 -22.53 -6.98 -6.25
C ALA A 633 -21.55 -6.84 -5.08
N ARG A 634 -20.32 -6.42 -5.41
CA ARG A 634 -19.20 -6.24 -4.47
C ARG A 634 -18.59 -4.84 -4.55
N LEU A 635 -19.27 -3.92 -5.21
CA LEU A 635 -18.80 -2.59 -5.55
C LEU A 635 -19.78 -1.52 -5.09
N PHE A 636 -19.24 -0.39 -4.65
CA PHE A 636 -19.98 0.80 -4.27
C PHE A 636 -19.42 2.02 -4.99
N PHE A 637 -20.24 2.68 -5.80
CA PHE A 637 -19.85 3.85 -6.58
C PHE A 637 -20.37 5.09 -5.87
N TRP A 638 -19.47 5.96 -5.40
CA TRP A 638 -19.87 7.16 -4.65
C TRP A 638 -20.70 8.09 -5.51
N THR A 639 -21.81 8.55 -4.95
CA THR A 639 -22.77 9.47 -5.58
C THR A 639 -22.40 10.92 -5.27
N GLY A 640 -22.96 11.83 -6.06
CA GLY A 640 -22.93 13.27 -5.73
C GLY A 640 -21.54 13.87 -5.76
N ASN A 641 -21.20 14.61 -4.69
CA ASN A 641 -19.90 15.25 -4.55
C ASN A 641 -18.74 14.26 -4.32
N CYS A 642 -19.03 12.97 -4.14
CA CYS A 642 -18.04 11.92 -3.91
C CYS A 642 -17.14 12.19 -2.68
N LEU A 643 -17.67 12.83 -1.63
CA LEU A 643 -16.98 13.10 -0.36
C LEU A 643 -17.55 12.23 0.77
N PRO A 644 -17.31 10.91 0.77
CA PRO A 644 -17.76 10.04 1.84
C PRO A 644 -17.10 10.36 3.17
N THR A 645 -17.83 10.12 4.27
CA THR A 645 -17.26 10.16 5.62
C THR A 645 -16.44 8.90 5.92
N GLU A 646 -15.64 8.94 6.98
CA GLU A 646 -14.95 7.74 7.48
C GLU A 646 -15.94 6.60 7.80
N ASP A 647 -17.08 6.91 8.41
CA ASP A 647 -18.14 5.93 8.69
C ASP A 647 -18.75 5.31 7.43
N SER A 648 -18.92 6.12 6.38
CA SER A 648 -19.41 5.63 5.10
C SER A 648 -18.43 4.62 4.50
N LEU A 649 -17.13 4.95 4.49
CA LEU A 649 -16.09 4.04 4.03
C LEU A 649 -16.00 2.79 4.91
N ARG A 650 -16.03 2.92 6.23
CA ARG A 650 -16.07 1.80 7.18
C ARG A 650 -17.16 0.81 6.83
N LEU A 651 -18.40 1.30 6.64
CA LEU A 651 -19.54 0.47 6.29
C LEU A 651 -19.34 -0.24 4.94
N THR A 652 -18.70 0.39 3.95
CA THR A 652 -18.39 -0.32 2.68
C THR A 652 -17.44 -1.49 2.92
N TYR A 653 -16.30 -1.26 3.58
CA TYR A 653 -15.30 -2.30 3.82
C TYR A 653 -15.77 -3.42 4.74
N GLU A 654 -16.50 -3.11 5.82
CA GLU A 654 -17.06 -4.11 6.74
C GLU A 654 -18.09 -5.03 6.07
N ASN A 655 -18.74 -4.57 4.98
CA ASN A 655 -19.65 -5.38 4.17
C ASN A 655 -18.97 -6.03 2.95
N GLY A 656 -17.64 -6.01 2.88
CA GLY A 656 -16.86 -6.63 1.80
C GLY A 656 -16.99 -5.90 0.46
N LEU A 657 -17.33 -4.61 0.47
CA LEU A 657 -17.49 -3.81 -0.73
C LEU A 657 -16.19 -3.04 -1.04
N LEU A 658 -15.80 -3.11 -2.30
CA LEU A 658 -14.81 -2.22 -2.90
C LEU A 658 -15.52 -0.91 -3.29
N ASN A 659 -14.82 0.23 -3.22
CA ASN A 659 -15.43 1.53 -3.55
C ASN A 659 -14.60 2.32 -4.56
N ILE A 660 -15.27 3.13 -5.38
CA ILE A 660 -14.66 4.03 -6.37
C ILE A 660 -15.53 5.29 -6.57
N ASN A 661 -14.99 6.27 -7.28
CA ASN A 661 -15.50 7.62 -7.60
C ASN A 661 -14.88 8.71 -6.73
N GLY A 662 -14.99 9.94 -7.23
CA GLY A 662 -14.14 11.06 -6.86
C GLY A 662 -12.88 11.12 -7.72
N GLY A 663 -12.04 12.10 -7.42
CA GLY A 663 -10.87 12.45 -8.23
C GLY A 663 -11.29 13.23 -9.48
N SER A 664 -10.45 14.18 -9.88
CA SER A 664 -10.75 15.12 -10.98
C SER A 664 -9.65 15.13 -12.04
N THR A 665 -9.35 13.97 -12.63
CA THR A 665 -8.43 13.90 -13.78
C THR A 665 -9.12 14.39 -15.05
N ILE A 666 -8.85 15.65 -15.43
CA ILE A 666 -9.44 16.34 -16.59
C ILE A 666 -8.38 17.09 -17.42
N ILE A 667 -7.13 16.63 -17.41
CA ILE A 667 -6.07 17.20 -18.26
C ILE A 667 -6.49 17.12 -19.74
N THR A 668 -6.40 18.24 -20.44
CA THR A 668 -6.78 18.39 -21.85
C THR A 668 -5.76 19.25 -22.59
N ASN A 669 -5.85 19.36 -23.91
CA ASN A 669 -4.93 20.23 -24.67
C ASN A 669 -5.09 21.72 -24.30
N SER A 670 -6.28 22.14 -23.87
CA SER A 670 -6.55 23.52 -23.42
C SER A 670 -6.21 23.77 -21.95
N ASN A 671 -6.04 22.71 -21.15
CA ASN A 671 -5.59 22.76 -19.76
C ASN A 671 -4.54 21.66 -19.56
N ARG A 672 -3.33 21.89 -20.09
CA ARG A 672 -2.24 20.90 -20.15
C ARG A 672 -1.34 21.00 -18.93
N SER A 673 -1.91 20.89 -17.74
CA SER A 673 -1.16 20.86 -16.48
C SER A 673 -1.39 19.56 -15.71
N LEU A 674 -0.34 19.06 -15.08
CA LEU A 674 -0.39 17.94 -14.14
C LEU A 674 -1.21 18.24 -12.89
N THR A 675 -1.50 19.51 -12.59
CA THR A 675 -2.46 19.89 -11.53
C THR A 675 -3.88 19.41 -11.83
N ALA A 676 -4.19 19.09 -13.10
CA ALA A 676 -5.46 18.51 -13.55
C ALA A 676 -5.45 16.97 -13.58
N VAL A 677 -4.50 16.33 -12.90
CA VAL A 677 -4.40 14.86 -12.78
C VAL A 677 -4.46 14.47 -11.29
N ALA A 678 -5.52 13.77 -10.90
CA ALA A 678 -5.78 13.40 -9.52
C ALA A 678 -4.86 12.27 -9.02
N PRO A 679 -4.66 12.08 -7.71
CA PRO A 679 -3.96 10.92 -7.15
C PRO A 679 -4.76 9.61 -7.33
N LEU A 680 -4.26 8.50 -6.78
CA LEU A 680 -4.96 7.21 -6.79
C LEU A 680 -6.20 7.18 -5.87
N GLY A 681 -6.23 8.03 -4.86
CA GLY A 681 -7.29 8.06 -3.86
C GLY A 681 -6.94 8.94 -2.68
N ILE A 682 -7.68 8.77 -1.59
CA ILE A 682 -7.51 9.49 -0.33
C ILE A 682 -7.80 8.55 0.85
N SER A 683 -6.96 8.64 1.89
CA SER A 683 -7.21 7.97 3.16
C SER A 683 -8.15 8.81 4.02
N ARG A 684 -9.16 8.18 4.63
CA ARG A 684 -10.04 8.77 5.64
C ARG A 684 -10.05 7.83 6.84
N GLY A 685 -9.32 8.23 7.90
CA GLY A 685 -8.92 7.32 8.95
C GLY A 685 -8.12 6.14 8.39
N LYS A 686 -8.46 4.91 8.81
CA LYS A 686 -7.81 3.68 8.30
C LYS A 686 -8.36 3.18 6.96
N TRP A 687 -9.38 3.82 6.41
CA TRP A 687 -10.05 3.40 5.18
C TRP A 687 -9.59 4.20 3.98
N PHE A 688 -9.66 3.59 2.80
CA PHE A 688 -9.21 4.23 1.56
C PHE A 688 -10.36 4.41 0.58
N GLN A 689 -10.53 5.63 0.08
CA GLN A 689 -11.40 5.92 -1.06
C GLN A 689 -10.57 5.87 -2.34
N VAL A 690 -10.90 4.96 -3.26
CA VAL A 690 -10.22 4.89 -4.56
C VAL A 690 -10.86 5.88 -5.53
N PHE A 691 -10.04 6.68 -6.21
CA PHE A 691 -10.54 7.61 -7.23
C PHE A 691 -10.68 6.94 -8.59
N ALA A 692 -11.66 7.44 -9.37
CA ALA A 692 -11.75 7.10 -10.77
C ALA A 692 -10.49 7.61 -11.51
N PRO A 693 -9.86 6.80 -12.38
CA PRO A 693 -8.65 7.24 -13.08
C PRO A 693 -8.82 8.49 -13.94
N ASN A 694 -9.98 8.59 -14.61
CA ASN A 694 -10.38 9.68 -15.50
C ASN A 694 -11.84 10.07 -15.20
N GLN A 695 -12.20 11.33 -15.43
CA GLN A 695 -13.54 11.84 -15.16
C GLN A 695 -14.59 11.43 -16.21
N ASN A 696 -15.86 11.49 -15.78
CA ASN A 696 -17.02 11.15 -16.59
C ASN A 696 -17.46 12.28 -17.54
N GLU A 697 -18.48 12.04 -18.35
CA GLU A 697 -19.02 12.99 -19.32
C GLU A 697 -19.65 14.24 -18.71
N ASN A 698 -20.07 14.19 -17.43
CA ASN A 698 -20.75 15.30 -16.77
C ASN A 698 -19.91 16.59 -16.79
N VAL A 699 -18.61 16.48 -16.50
CA VAL A 699 -17.69 17.63 -16.48
C VAL A 699 -17.38 18.19 -17.87
N TYR A 700 -17.52 17.38 -18.93
CA TYR A 700 -17.32 17.81 -20.32
C TYR A 700 -18.59 18.43 -20.94
N THR A 701 -19.73 18.33 -20.26
CA THR A 701 -21.06 18.74 -20.75
C THR A 701 -21.69 19.85 -19.90
N ASN A 702 -20.87 20.58 -19.13
CA ASN A 702 -21.31 21.64 -18.21
C ASN A 702 -22.42 21.13 -17.27
N LEU A 703 -22.15 20.05 -16.54
CA LEU A 703 -23.12 19.40 -15.65
C LEU A 703 -24.37 18.92 -16.41
N TRP A 704 -24.15 18.27 -17.56
CA TRP A 704 -25.21 17.74 -18.44
C TRP A 704 -26.24 18.79 -18.96
N SER A 705 -25.91 20.09 -18.91
CA SER A 705 -26.82 21.14 -19.37
C SER A 705 -26.66 21.53 -20.85
N ARG A 706 -25.47 21.29 -21.45
CA ARG A 706 -25.15 21.65 -22.84
C ARG A 706 -23.94 20.87 -23.36
N ASN A 707 -23.53 21.12 -24.60
CA ASN A 707 -22.33 20.52 -25.20
C ASN A 707 -22.29 18.98 -25.11
N PHE A 708 -23.41 18.29 -25.34
CA PHE A 708 -23.54 16.82 -25.18
C PHE A 708 -22.51 15.99 -25.97
N PHE A 709 -21.83 16.58 -26.96
CA PHE A 709 -20.74 15.96 -27.70
C PHE A 709 -19.36 16.06 -27.02
N GLY A 710 -19.24 16.82 -25.92
CA GLY A 710 -18.00 17.26 -25.30
C GLY A 710 -17.12 16.14 -24.77
N TYR A 711 -17.72 15.01 -24.38
CA TYR A 711 -17.00 13.84 -23.87
C TYR A 711 -16.01 13.25 -24.86
N ARG A 712 -16.13 13.56 -26.17
CA ARG A 712 -15.10 13.19 -27.17
C ARG A 712 -13.69 13.60 -26.76
N ARG A 713 -13.55 14.67 -25.96
CA ARG A 713 -12.26 15.21 -25.51
C ARG A 713 -11.55 14.32 -24.50
N ILE A 714 -12.20 13.29 -23.95
CA ILE A 714 -11.58 12.33 -23.04
C ILE A 714 -10.35 11.64 -23.66
N VAL A 715 -10.31 11.49 -24.99
CA VAL A 715 -9.14 10.93 -25.71
C VAL A 715 -7.89 11.82 -25.59
N GLU A 716 -8.07 13.13 -25.37
CA GLU A 716 -6.97 14.05 -25.05
C GLU A 716 -6.36 13.66 -23.69
N THR A 717 -7.21 13.42 -22.68
CA THR A 717 -6.80 12.96 -21.35
C THR A 717 -6.09 11.61 -21.43
N PHE A 718 -6.61 10.65 -22.19
CA PHE A 718 -5.96 9.34 -22.38
C PHE A 718 -4.56 9.47 -22.98
N SER A 719 -4.38 10.39 -23.93
CA SER A 719 -3.10 10.64 -24.60
C SER A 719 -2.11 11.37 -23.67
N LEU A 720 -2.55 12.41 -22.98
CA LEU A 720 -1.71 13.24 -22.10
C LEU A 720 -1.31 12.51 -20.80
N THR A 721 -2.04 11.48 -20.40
CA THR A 721 -1.69 10.61 -19.28
C THR A 721 -0.92 9.35 -19.70
N GLU A 722 -0.59 9.19 -20.97
CA GLU A 722 0.29 8.12 -21.48
C GLU A 722 1.74 8.60 -21.64
N SER A 723 1.93 9.81 -22.14
CA SER A 723 3.22 10.34 -22.57
C SER A 723 3.40 11.79 -22.11
N PRO A 724 4.60 12.18 -21.61
CA PRO A 724 5.85 11.40 -21.57
C PRO A 724 5.92 10.39 -20.41
N ARG A 725 4.92 10.40 -19.51
CA ARG A 725 4.82 9.48 -18.39
C ARG A 725 3.43 8.86 -18.40
N ARG A 726 3.36 7.53 -18.28
CA ARG A 726 2.09 6.84 -18.07
C ARG A 726 1.64 7.06 -16.62
N LEU A 727 0.65 7.93 -16.44
CA LEU A 727 0.13 8.36 -15.13
C LEU A 727 -1.18 7.68 -14.76
N LYS A 728 -1.97 7.25 -15.75
CA LYS A 728 -3.30 6.66 -15.55
C LYS A 728 -3.55 5.49 -16.52
N PRO A 729 -4.33 4.47 -16.11
CA PRO A 729 -4.96 3.58 -17.07
C PRO A 729 -5.98 4.34 -17.95
N VAL A 730 -6.52 3.70 -18.97
CA VAL A 730 -7.65 4.23 -19.75
C VAL A 730 -8.94 3.88 -19.02
N ASN A 731 -9.69 4.88 -18.54
CA ASN A 731 -10.98 4.68 -17.90
C ASN A 731 -12.11 5.36 -18.69
N ILE A 732 -13.02 4.56 -19.25
CA ILE A 732 -14.26 5.05 -19.89
C ILE A 732 -15.35 5.09 -18.81
N TYR A 733 -15.43 6.22 -18.12
CA TYR A 733 -16.41 6.47 -17.06
C TYR A 733 -17.54 7.36 -17.58
N TYR A 734 -18.79 6.94 -17.38
CA TYR A 734 -19.97 7.68 -17.84
C TYR A 734 -21.24 7.28 -17.06
N HIS A 735 -22.41 7.80 -17.43
CA HIS A 735 -23.71 7.48 -16.83
C HIS A 735 -24.71 6.96 -17.88
N PHE A 736 -25.84 6.38 -17.45
CA PHE A 736 -26.87 5.89 -18.39
C PHE A 736 -27.41 6.98 -19.31
N TYR A 737 -27.56 8.22 -18.83
CA TYR A 737 -28.04 9.32 -19.67
C TYR A 737 -27.16 9.62 -20.88
N SER A 738 -25.91 9.12 -20.94
CA SER A 738 -25.08 9.21 -22.16
C SER A 738 -25.77 8.59 -23.38
N ALA A 739 -26.67 7.64 -23.18
CA ALA A 739 -27.50 7.03 -24.22
C ALA A 739 -28.88 7.69 -24.39
N SER A 740 -29.10 8.89 -23.85
CA SER A 740 -30.38 9.61 -24.02
C SER A 740 -30.37 10.61 -25.19
N LYS A 741 -29.20 11.06 -25.65
CA LYS A 741 -29.04 12.05 -26.72
C LYS A 741 -28.11 11.52 -27.80
N GLU A 742 -28.42 11.80 -29.07
CA GLU A 742 -27.62 11.31 -30.19
C GLU A 742 -26.17 11.81 -30.13
N ALA A 743 -25.99 13.10 -29.78
CA ALA A 743 -24.68 13.72 -29.67
C ALA A 743 -23.79 13.09 -28.57
N SER A 744 -24.38 12.72 -27.42
CA SER A 744 -23.64 12.07 -26.33
C SER A 744 -23.36 10.61 -26.63
N LEU A 745 -24.32 9.89 -27.21
CA LEU A 745 -24.11 8.49 -27.62
C LEU A 745 -23.01 8.39 -28.69
N ALA A 746 -22.96 9.34 -29.63
CA ALA A 746 -21.89 9.43 -30.61
C ALA A 746 -20.54 9.75 -29.95
N ALA A 747 -20.48 10.64 -28.97
CA ALA A 747 -19.26 10.94 -28.23
C ALA A 747 -18.77 9.74 -27.39
N LEU A 748 -19.69 8.99 -26.79
CA LEU A 748 -19.36 7.76 -26.06
C LEU A 748 -18.82 6.68 -27.00
N ARG A 749 -19.47 6.44 -28.13
CA ARG A 749 -18.97 5.53 -29.18
C ARG A 749 -17.57 5.94 -29.65
N HIS A 750 -17.30 7.24 -29.80
CA HIS A 750 -15.97 7.73 -30.16
C HIS A 750 -14.89 7.32 -29.14
N ALA A 751 -15.18 7.41 -27.83
CA ALA A 751 -14.25 6.98 -26.78
C ALA A 751 -14.00 5.46 -26.82
N TYR A 752 -15.05 4.66 -27.00
CA TYR A 752 -14.94 3.20 -27.14
C TYR A 752 -14.21 2.78 -28.43
N ASP A 753 -14.58 3.35 -29.58
CA ASP A 753 -13.94 3.07 -30.87
C ASP A 753 -12.44 3.44 -30.80
N TRP A 754 -12.09 4.55 -30.15
CA TRP A 754 -10.70 4.88 -29.86
C TRP A 754 -10.03 3.78 -29.02
N ALA A 755 -10.61 3.40 -27.88
CA ALA A 755 -10.01 2.40 -27.00
C ALA A 755 -9.82 1.04 -27.69
N MET A 756 -10.79 0.58 -28.48
CA MET A 756 -10.71 -0.67 -29.23
C MET A 756 -9.68 -0.65 -30.37
N SER A 757 -9.27 0.54 -30.83
CA SER A 757 -8.17 0.70 -31.79
C SER A 757 -6.78 0.64 -31.14
N GLN A 758 -6.70 0.66 -29.81
CA GLN A 758 -5.44 0.65 -29.06
C GLN A 758 -5.11 -0.77 -28.56
N ARG A 759 -3.83 -1.00 -28.27
CA ARG A 759 -3.37 -2.21 -27.58
C ARG A 759 -3.52 -2.03 -26.07
N LEU A 760 -4.69 -2.37 -25.53
CA LEU A 760 -5.03 -2.23 -24.11
C LEU A 760 -5.40 -3.58 -23.47
N HIS A 761 -5.19 -3.69 -22.17
CA HIS A 761 -5.62 -4.83 -21.35
C HIS A 761 -6.91 -4.47 -20.63
N ALA A 762 -8.04 -4.98 -21.13
CA ALA A 762 -9.34 -4.75 -20.51
C ALA A 762 -9.47 -5.56 -19.20
N ILE A 763 -9.87 -4.90 -18.12
CA ILE A 763 -10.07 -5.46 -16.78
C ILE A 763 -11.37 -4.93 -16.16
N PHE A 764 -11.93 -5.67 -15.21
CA PHE A 764 -13.04 -5.16 -14.41
C PHE A 764 -12.58 -4.01 -13.49
N THR A 765 -13.50 -3.09 -13.15
CA THR A 765 -13.18 -1.96 -12.26
C THR A 765 -12.77 -2.46 -10.88
N SER A 766 -13.37 -3.55 -10.41
CA SER A 766 -12.98 -4.22 -9.17
C SER A 766 -11.52 -4.67 -9.15
N GLU A 767 -10.99 -5.15 -10.27
CA GLU A 767 -9.58 -5.54 -10.39
C GLU A 767 -8.63 -4.33 -10.33
N TYR A 768 -9.04 -3.18 -10.87
CA TYR A 768 -8.30 -1.92 -10.71
C TYR A 768 -8.30 -1.45 -9.25
N ILE A 769 -9.45 -1.47 -8.57
CA ILE A 769 -9.56 -1.07 -7.16
C ILE A 769 -8.64 -1.94 -6.31
N GLU A 770 -8.63 -3.26 -6.52
CA GLU A 770 -7.72 -4.17 -5.82
C GLU A 770 -6.26 -3.81 -6.04
N LYS A 771 -5.85 -3.46 -7.28
CA LYS A 771 -4.48 -3.00 -7.57
C LYS A 771 -4.11 -1.72 -6.82
N VAL A 772 -5.04 -0.77 -6.70
CA VAL A 772 -4.80 0.47 -5.93
C VAL A 772 -4.66 0.18 -4.44
N LEU A 773 -5.52 -0.68 -3.88
CA LEU A 773 -5.40 -1.09 -2.48
C LEU A 773 -4.09 -1.84 -2.23
N ASP A 774 -3.65 -2.64 -3.20
CA ASP A 774 -2.41 -3.39 -3.13
C ASP A 774 -1.17 -2.50 -3.30
N PHE A 775 -1.26 -1.41 -4.08
CA PHE A 775 -0.23 -0.37 -4.15
C PHE A 775 0.09 0.20 -2.77
N ASN A 776 -0.94 0.47 -1.97
CA ASN A 776 -0.83 1.00 -0.60
C ASN A 776 -0.21 -0.01 0.37
N ARG A 777 -0.36 -1.32 0.10
CA ARG A 777 0.12 -2.41 0.97
C ARG A 777 1.45 -2.99 0.52
N THR A 778 1.90 -2.67 -0.70
CA THR A 778 3.12 -3.24 -1.26
C THR A 778 4.33 -2.78 -0.45
N VAL A 779 5.17 -3.72 -0.08
CA VAL A 779 6.40 -3.48 0.69
C VAL A 779 7.58 -3.74 -0.22
N ILE A 780 8.60 -2.91 -0.08
CA ILE A 780 9.87 -3.06 -0.79
C ILE A 780 10.95 -3.09 0.26
N ALA A 781 11.75 -4.15 0.25
CA ALA A 781 12.87 -4.32 1.16
C ALA A 781 14.13 -4.67 0.38
N ARG A 782 15.27 -4.20 0.87
CA ARG A 782 16.58 -4.62 0.40
C ARG A 782 16.95 -5.94 1.06
N ASN A 783 17.40 -6.91 0.28
CA ASN A 783 17.97 -8.17 0.76
C ASN A 783 19.36 -8.34 0.11
N GLY A 784 20.42 -7.81 0.73
CA GLY A 784 21.73 -7.73 0.07
C GLY A 784 21.67 -6.90 -1.23
N ASP A 785 21.98 -7.53 -2.37
CA ASP A 785 22.01 -6.90 -3.71
C ASP A 785 20.70 -7.03 -4.50
N GLU A 786 19.65 -7.60 -3.90
CA GLU A 786 18.33 -7.74 -4.53
C GLU A 786 17.25 -6.99 -3.74
N TRP A 787 16.12 -6.76 -4.42
CA TRP A 787 14.90 -6.24 -3.80
C TRP A 787 13.91 -7.37 -3.55
N LEU A 788 13.43 -7.47 -2.32
CA LEU A 788 12.24 -8.24 -1.98
C LEU A 788 11.01 -7.33 -2.13
N VAL A 789 10.03 -7.77 -2.90
CA VAL A 789 8.74 -7.09 -3.05
C VAL A 789 7.63 -8.01 -2.56
N ARG A 790 6.82 -7.55 -1.60
CA ARG A 790 5.69 -8.30 -1.04
C ARG A 790 4.40 -7.51 -1.06
N ASN A 791 3.30 -8.13 -1.45
CA ASN A 791 1.96 -7.54 -1.45
C ASN A 791 0.86 -8.62 -1.43
N GLY A 792 -0.41 -8.21 -1.60
CA GLY A 792 -1.57 -9.10 -1.63
C GLY A 792 -1.75 -9.86 -2.95
N GLY A 793 -0.91 -9.62 -3.96
CA GLY A 793 -0.85 -10.37 -5.21
C GLY A 793 -1.78 -9.89 -6.33
N SER A 794 -2.45 -8.74 -6.16
CA SER A 794 -3.28 -8.12 -7.21
C SER A 794 -2.48 -7.13 -8.05
N LEU A 795 -1.50 -6.44 -7.48
CA LEU A 795 -0.58 -5.55 -8.20
C LEU A 795 0.71 -6.29 -8.56
N ARG A 796 0.94 -6.52 -9.85
CA ARG A 796 2.02 -7.38 -10.36
C ARG A 796 2.97 -6.68 -11.32
N GLN A 797 2.84 -5.37 -11.42
CA GLN A 797 3.65 -4.56 -12.31
C GLN A 797 4.54 -3.66 -11.50
N LEU A 798 5.84 -3.79 -11.74
CA LEU A 798 6.86 -2.90 -11.19
C LEU A 798 7.52 -2.11 -12.31
N ARG A 799 8.20 -1.03 -11.92
CA ARG A 799 8.90 -0.12 -12.81
C ARG A 799 10.26 0.24 -12.23
N ILE A 800 11.27 0.28 -13.07
CA ILE A 800 12.59 0.82 -12.75
C ILE A 800 13.08 1.70 -13.91
N PRO A 801 13.97 2.67 -13.69
CA PRO A 801 14.69 3.31 -14.77
C PRO A 801 15.39 2.27 -15.65
N ALA A 802 15.28 2.39 -16.98
CA ALA A 802 15.90 1.44 -17.90
C ALA A 802 17.43 1.41 -17.76
N SER A 803 18.03 2.51 -17.30
CA SER A 803 19.45 2.65 -16.98
C SER A 803 19.90 1.82 -15.77
N ALA A 804 18.97 1.34 -14.93
CA ALA A 804 19.30 0.53 -13.75
C ALA A 804 19.68 -0.93 -14.09
N GLY A 805 19.48 -1.37 -15.33
CA GLY A 805 19.75 -2.76 -15.76
C GLY A 805 18.49 -3.63 -15.86
N PHE A 806 18.69 -4.88 -16.24
CA PHE A 806 17.64 -5.87 -16.52
C PHE A 806 17.35 -6.73 -15.29
N PRO A 807 16.13 -7.26 -15.10
CA PRO A 807 15.91 -8.24 -14.05
C PRO A 807 16.64 -9.55 -14.36
N SER A 808 17.21 -10.18 -13.34
CA SER A 808 17.56 -11.60 -13.39
C SER A 808 16.29 -12.43 -13.56
N MET A 809 16.38 -13.53 -14.30
CA MET A 809 15.27 -14.44 -14.60
C MET A 809 15.50 -15.80 -13.92
N GLU A 810 15.95 -15.78 -12.67
CA GLU A 810 16.17 -16.98 -11.85
C GLU A 810 14.85 -17.68 -11.50
N ASP A 811 14.90 -19.00 -11.29
CA ASP A 811 13.72 -19.86 -11.06
C ASP A 811 12.86 -19.40 -9.88
N ASP A 812 13.48 -18.82 -8.86
CA ASP A 812 12.86 -18.44 -7.60
C ASP A 812 12.65 -16.91 -7.46
N SER A 813 12.91 -16.15 -8.53
CA SER A 813 12.69 -14.70 -8.60
C SER A 813 11.20 -14.30 -8.65
N ASN A 814 10.36 -15.21 -9.15
CA ASN A 814 8.97 -14.95 -9.53
C ASN A 814 8.79 -13.75 -10.50
N ILE A 815 9.77 -13.53 -11.38
CA ILE A 815 9.68 -12.56 -12.49
C ILE A 815 9.36 -13.31 -13.79
N ALA A 816 8.19 -13.04 -14.35
CA ALA A 816 7.71 -13.66 -15.59
C ALA A 816 8.37 -13.05 -16.84
N GLY A 817 8.72 -11.76 -16.77
CA GLY A 817 9.44 -11.07 -17.83
C GLY A 817 9.50 -9.56 -17.62
N TYR A 818 9.79 -8.83 -18.71
CA TYR A 818 9.85 -7.38 -18.69
C TYR A 818 9.63 -6.77 -20.06
N SER A 819 9.30 -5.47 -20.08
CA SER A 819 9.19 -4.63 -21.27
C SER A 819 9.79 -3.25 -21.04
N ASN A 820 10.04 -2.49 -22.11
CA ASN A 820 10.49 -1.10 -22.00
C ASN A 820 9.38 -0.13 -22.44
N LEU A 821 9.24 0.98 -21.73
CA LEU A 821 8.37 2.11 -22.10
C LEU A 821 9.07 3.43 -21.75
N GLY A 822 9.45 4.17 -22.79
CA GLY A 822 10.28 5.36 -22.65
C GLY A 822 11.58 5.02 -21.90
N ASN A 823 11.92 5.82 -20.88
CA ASN A 823 13.13 5.64 -20.09
C ASN A 823 13.00 4.61 -18.96
N ASN A 824 11.98 3.74 -18.99
CA ASN A 824 11.66 2.85 -17.89
C ASN A 824 11.47 1.41 -18.37
N ARG A 825 11.88 0.49 -17.50
CA ARG A 825 11.69 -0.95 -17.66
C ARG A 825 10.58 -1.39 -16.71
N TYR A 826 9.59 -2.05 -17.29
CA TYR A 826 8.42 -2.60 -16.63
C TYR A 826 8.71 -4.07 -16.32
N LEU A 827 8.71 -4.45 -15.05
CA LEU A 827 8.96 -5.83 -14.59
C LEU A 827 7.63 -6.52 -14.28
N HIS A 828 7.44 -7.73 -14.80
CA HIS A 828 6.18 -8.48 -14.66
C HIS A 828 6.35 -9.56 -13.59
N MET A 829 5.72 -9.35 -12.44
CA MET A 829 5.71 -10.34 -11.37
C MET A 829 4.74 -11.48 -11.70
N GLY A 830 5.11 -12.70 -11.28
CA GLY A 830 4.19 -13.82 -11.23
C GLY A 830 3.09 -13.65 -10.17
N PRO A 831 2.18 -14.63 -10.05
CA PRO A 831 1.18 -14.66 -8.98
C PRO A 831 1.83 -14.95 -7.61
N GLY A 832 1.06 -14.81 -6.53
CA GLY A 832 1.50 -15.17 -5.17
C GLY A 832 1.93 -13.99 -4.28
N GLY A 833 2.09 -12.79 -4.84
CA GLY A 833 2.33 -11.56 -4.07
C GLY A 833 3.73 -11.42 -3.50
N GLU A 834 4.71 -12.16 -4.01
CA GLU A 834 6.13 -12.00 -3.68
C GLU A 834 6.97 -12.04 -4.94
N ALA A 835 8.01 -11.21 -5.04
CA ALA A 835 9.05 -11.35 -6.04
C ALA A 835 10.41 -10.89 -5.52
N ARG A 836 11.47 -11.47 -6.06
CA ARG A 836 12.86 -11.07 -5.83
C ARG A 836 13.44 -10.46 -7.10
N VAL A 837 13.82 -9.20 -7.02
CA VAL A 837 14.33 -8.43 -8.16
C VAL A 837 15.82 -8.18 -7.96
N ARG A 838 16.64 -9.00 -8.63
CA ARG A 838 18.07 -8.77 -8.82
C ARG A 838 18.29 -8.10 -10.17
N LEU A 839 19.12 -7.07 -10.24
CA LEU A 839 19.40 -6.35 -11.49
C LEU A 839 20.77 -6.76 -12.07
N THR A 840 20.81 -6.92 -13.39
CA THR A 840 22.01 -7.28 -14.18
C THR A 840 22.26 -6.24 -15.26
N ALA A 841 23.53 -5.99 -15.61
CA ALA A 841 23.87 -5.04 -16.68
C ALA A 841 23.50 -5.59 -18.07
N ALA A 842 23.70 -6.90 -18.29
CA ALA A 842 23.36 -7.57 -19.53
C ALA A 842 21.90 -8.03 -19.51
N GLN A 843 21.30 -8.05 -20.71
CA GLN A 843 20.00 -8.65 -20.94
C GLN A 843 20.05 -10.15 -20.60
N PRO A 844 19.11 -10.68 -19.79
CA PRO A 844 19.09 -12.11 -19.45
C PRO A 844 18.88 -12.97 -20.71
N SER A 845 19.56 -14.11 -20.75
CA SER A 845 19.27 -15.17 -21.72
C SER A 845 18.09 -16.02 -21.23
N GLY A 846 17.28 -16.50 -22.16
CA GLY A 846 16.12 -17.35 -21.88
C GLY A 846 14.77 -16.65 -22.10
N VAL A 847 13.71 -17.44 -21.94
CA VAL A 847 12.33 -17.02 -22.27
C VAL A 847 11.85 -15.93 -21.31
N SER A 848 11.31 -14.83 -21.85
CA SER A 848 10.75 -13.72 -21.07
C SER A 848 9.38 -13.35 -21.60
N LEU A 849 8.39 -13.15 -20.72
CA LEU A 849 7.13 -12.52 -21.09
C LEU A 849 7.39 -11.04 -21.39
N GLU A 850 7.33 -10.63 -22.66
CA GLU A 850 7.51 -9.23 -23.03
C GLU A 850 6.19 -8.47 -22.86
N SER A 851 5.08 -9.05 -23.33
CA SER A 851 3.76 -8.50 -23.00
C SER A 851 2.62 -9.50 -23.15
N ALA A 852 1.55 -9.28 -22.38
CA ALA A 852 0.27 -9.95 -22.52
C ALA A 852 -0.88 -9.04 -22.06
N ALA A 853 -1.93 -8.90 -22.88
CA ALA A 853 -3.17 -8.22 -22.47
C ALA A 853 -4.09 -9.18 -21.69
N ALA A 854 -3.51 -9.90 -20.71
CA ALA A 854 -4.17 -10.91 -19.92
C ALA A 854 -3.50 -11.03 -18.54
N ARG A 855 -4.26 -11.50 -17.56
CA ARG A 855 -3.78 -11.75 -16.20
C ARG A 855 -3.02 -13.06 -16.13
N LEU A 856 -1.84 -13.05 -15.52
CA LEU A 856 -1.01 -14.24 -15.29
C LEU A 856 -1.48 -14.98 -14.03
N THR A 857 -2.28 -16.04 -14.17
CA THR A 857 -2.90 -16.74 -13.05
C THR A 857 -2.01 -17.82 -12.44
N ASP A 858 -1.09 -18.38 -13.21
CA ASP A 858 -0.07 -19.33 -12.76
C ASP A 858 1.24 -19.08 -13.52
N PHE A 859 2.38 -19.26 -12.84
CA PHE A 859 3.71 -19.10 -13.43
C PHE A 859 4.70 -20.05 -12.76
N SER A 860 5.47 -20.76 -13.58
CA SER A 860 6.66 -21.47 -13.12
C SER A 860 7.77 -21.39 -14.16
N ARG A 861 9.00 -21.36 -13.66
CA ARG A 861 10.23 -21.41 -14.44
C ARG A 861 11.11 -22.54 -13.90
N SER A 862 11.76 -23.26 -14.82
CA SER A 862 12.81 -24.22 -14.49
C SER A 862 13.88 -24.14 -15.55
N GLY A 863 14.95 -23.41 -15.24
CA GLY A 863 15.96 -22.99 -16.22
C GLY A 863 15.34 -22.18 -17.35
N ASN A 864 15.51 -22.64 -18.60
CA ASN A 864 14.93 -21.98 -19.77
C ASN A 864 13.47 -22.37 -20.06
N ASN A 865 12.92 -23.33 -19.33
CA ASN A 865 11.55 -23.78 -19.51
C ASN A 865 10.60 -22.88 -18.72
N VAL A 866 9.51 -22.45 -19.36
CA VAL A 866 8.53 -21.54 -18.77
C VAL A 866 7.13 -22.09 -18.98
N ARG A 867 6.31 -22.08 -17.92
CA ARG A 867 4.89 -22.35 -17.96
C ARG A 867 4.11 -21.13 -17.49
N LEU A 868 3.13 -20.70 -18.29
CA LEU A 868 2.27 -19.55 -18.04
C LEU A 868 0.82 -20.02 -18.12
N ALA A 869 0.00 -19.72 -17.11
CA ALA A 869 -1.46 -19.72 -17.26
C ALA A 869 -1.96 -18.29 -17.33
N LEU A 870 -2.71 -17.95 -18.37
CA LEU A 870 -3.17 -16.60 -18.67
C LEU A 870 -4.68 -16.57 -18.81
N THR A 871 -5.32 -15.56 -18.22
CA THR A 871 -6.76 -15.32 -18.34
C THR A 871 -7.01 -13.93 -18.90
N GLY A 872 -7.63 -13.86 -20.07
CA GLY A 872 -8.04 -12.60 -20.71
C GLY A 872 -9.55 -12.47 -20.82
N HIS A 873 -10.08 -11.27 -20.57
CA HIS A 873 -11.52 -10.98 -20.70
C HIS A 873 -11.96 -10.67 -22.14
N THR A 874 -11.00 -10.44 -23.03
CA THR A 874 -11.18 -10.23 -24.46
C THR A 874 -10.10 -11.01 -25.20
N PRO A 875 -10.21 -11.25 -26.53
CA PRO A 875 -9.11 -11.81 -27.30
C PRO A 875 -7.83 -11.00 -27.10
N PHE A 876 -6.72 -11.68 -26.85
CA PHE A 876 -5.47 -11.06 -26.43
C PHE A 876 -4.27 -11.66 -27.16
N THR A 877 -3.17 -10.93 -27.18
CA THR A 877 -1.91 -11.40 -27.76
C THR A 877 -0.85 -11.52 -26.69
N VAL A 878 -0.07 -12.59 -26.75
CA VAL A 878 1.07 -12.88 -25.88
C VAL A 878 2.34 -12.78 -26.71
N HIS A 879 3.31 -12.03 -26.19
CA HIS A 879 4.64 -11.84 -26.78
C HIS A 879 5.67 -12.42 -25.82
N LEU A 880 6.42 -13.44 -26.27
CA LEU A 880 7.49 -14.07 -25.51
C LEU A 880 8.82 -13.85 -26.24
N ALA A 881 9.75 -13.17 -25.58
CA ALA A 881 11.10 -12.96 -26.09
C ALA A 881 12.04 -14.10 -25.71
N GLY A 882 13.16 -14.26 -26.44
CA GLY A 882 14.24 -15.18 -26.06
C GLY A 882 13.87 -16.66 -26.23
N THR A 883 13.06 -16.97 -27.23
CA THR A 883 12.46 -18.29 -27.49
C THR A 883 13.14 -19.06 -28.64
N SER A 884 14.30 -18.58 -29.10
CA SER A 884 15.10 -19.24 -30.14
C SER A 884 15.54 -20.63 -29.69
N GLY A 885 15.27 -21.65 -30.52
CA GLY A 885 15.58 -23.04 -30.20
C GLY A 885 14.60 -23.70 -29.23
N CYS A 886 13.48 -23.04 -28.92
CA CYS A 886 12.43 -23.56 -28.05
C CYS A 886 11.24 -24.12 -28.84
N THR A 887 10.43 -24.93 -28.16
CA THR A 887 9.13 -25.41 -28.63
C THR A 887 8.02 -24.88 -27.75
N LEU A 888 6.93 -24.41 -28.36
CA LEU A 888 5.72 -23.97 -27.66
C LEU A 888 4.63 -25.04 -27.70
N ASN A 889 4.01 -25.29 -26.54
CA ASN A 889 2.79 -26.07 -26.36
C ASN A 889 1.67 -25.17 -25.81
N THR A 890 0.52 -25.15 -26.47
CA THR A 890 -0.68 -24.38 -26.09
C THR A 890 -1.83 -25.26 -25.57
N GLY A 891 -1.58 -26.54 -25.28
CA GLY A 891 -2.61 -27.48 -24.81
C GLY A 891 -3.35 -28.25 -25.92
N GLY A 892 -2.94 -28.10 -27.18
CA GLY A 892 -3.41 -28.88 -28.33
C GLY A 892 -2.23 -29.35 -29.24
N PRO A 893 -2.45 -30.18 -30.28
CA PRO A 893 -1.39 -30.66 -31.16
C PRO A 893 -1.18 -29.78 -32.43
N PRO A 894 0.05 -29.65 -33.00
CA PRO A 894 1.37 -30.08 -32.50
C PRO A 894 2.25 -28.91 -31.99
N LEU A 895 3.34 -29.28 -31.31
CA LEU A 895 4.43 -28.39 -30.88
C LEU A 895 5.00 -27.58 -32.05
N HIS A 896 5.14 -26.26 -31.88
CA HIS A 896 5.77 -25.40 -32.88
C HIS A 896 7.22 -25.15 -32.52
N SER A 897 8.16 -25.49 -33.41
CA SER A 897 9.54 -24.98 -33.33
C SER A 897 9.53 -23.50 -33.63
N VAL A 898 10.18 -22.70 -32.80
CA VAL A 898 10.18 -21.24 -32.96
C VAL A 898 11.59 -20.75 -33.28
N GLU A 899 11.69 -19.99 -34.37
CA GLU A 899 12.84 -19.14 -34.65
C GLU A 899 12.53 -17.74 -34.11
N ASN A 900 13.35 -17.22 -33.19
CA ASN A 900 13.20 -15.92 -32.52
C ASN A 900 11.96 -15.82 -31.59
N ASP A 901 11.54 -14.60 -31.29
CA ASP A 901 10.43 -14.24 -30.39
C ASP A 901 9.06 -14.80 -30.87
N ILE A 902 8.24 -15.25 -29.92
CA ILE A 902 6.90 -15.80 -30.17
C ILE A 902 5.86 -14.70 -30.03
N LYS A 903 4.95 -14.63 -31.00
CA LYS A 903 3.70 -13.88 -30.88
C LYS A 903 2.51 -14.80 -31.15
N VAL A 904 1.65 -14.98 -30.15
CA VAL A 904 0.46 -15.85 -30.25
C VAL A 904 -0.78 -15.05 -29.85
N THR A 905 -1.82 -15.14 -30.66
CA THR A 905 -3.14 -14.59 -30.36
C THR A 905 -4.03 -15.69 -29.81
N LEU A 906 -4.69 -15.41 -28.68
CA LEU A 906 -5.57 -16.33 -27.97
C LEU A 906 -6.96 -15.70 -27.89
N SER A 907 -7.99 -16.55 -27.87
CA SER A 907 -9.35 -16.10 -27.57
C SER A 907 -9.46 -15.62 -26.13
N GLU A 908 -10.55 -14.93 -25.79
CA GLU A 908 -10.92 -14.72 -24.39
C GLU A 908 -10.99 -16.05 -23.62
N GLY A 909 -10.81 -16.00 -22.30
CA GLY A 909 -10.76 -17.17 -21.42
C GLY A 909 -9.37 -17.49 -20.89
N SER A 910 -9.24 -18.70 -20.34
CA SER A 910 -8.00 -19.17 -19.70
C SER A 910 -7.23 -20.12 -20.60
N HIS A 911 -5.93 -19.87 -20.75
CA HIS A 911 -5.03 -20.62 -21.62
C HIS A 911 -3.74 -20.95 -20.89
N VAL A 912 -3.12 -22.08 -21.25
CA VAL A 912 -1.82 -22.50 -20.71
C VAL A 912 -0.80 -22.57 -21.84
N LEU A 913 0.32 -21.88 -21.65
CA LEU A 913 1.47 -21.91 -22.54
C LEU A 913 2.64 -22.58 -21.81
N ALA A 914 3.22 -23.60 -22.43
CA ALA A 914 4.46 -24.21 -21.96
C ALA A 914 5.53 -24.07 -23.05
N VAL A 915 6.62 -23.38 -22.72
CA VAL A 915 7.79 -23.22 -23.57
C VAL A 915 8.89 -24.13 -23.04
N THR A 916 9.42 -24.97 -23.91
CA THR A 916 10.52 -25.89 -23.59
C THR A 916 11.70 -25.59 -24.50
N CYS A 917 12.86 -25.30 -23.92
CA CYS A 917 14.08 -24.96 -24.66
C CYS A 917 15.11 -26.08 -24.51
N LYS A 918 15.83 -26.38 -25.58
CA LYS A 918 16.89 -27.41 -25.59
C LYS A 918 18.22 -26.89 -25.05
#